data_AF-A0A814H680-F1
#
_entry.id   AF-A0A814H680-F1
#
_cell.length_a   1.000
_cell.length_b   1.000
_cell.length_c   1.000
_cell.angle_alpha   90.00
_cell.angle_beta   90.00
_cell.angle_gamma   90.00
#
_symmetry.space_group_name_H-M   'P 1'
#
loop_
_entity.id
_entity.type
_entity.pdbx_description
1 polymer ?
#
loop_
_entity_poly.entity_id
_entity_poly.type
_entity_poly.pdbx_seq_one_letter_code
_entity_poly.pdbx_strand_id
1 'polypeptide(L)'
;MQLLINRRLLKHNCILFVGILFIFEFIYFTLLQIINSDPFNIQFSTVRLPKNNNNKKFFKHIQPFYHPVSCQNLFESDPDELKHALALLSSSRSLPLIVDNQYNITYEQCHIYRSERFNESFHLEDTLINRQFPLAFNILMYENVEQFERLLRIIYRPQNFYCIHVDSDASLNVFEGVKSIVQCFNNVFLSSKREKVIYATFSRLQADLNCMQDLIKYSSWKYLLNIANTELPLKTNSELVKILSIYRGYNDIEGRWKTRIIPRTKYVWKIINTTSTSYLSHLRQTNEKKKPPPGNVEIVKGSAYGAFSRAFVEFIQTNSVAKDLLDWSRDTFSPDEHYWATLNYNTHLHPPGGYQDNIQIKEIPTNDYEVDESTRRLSWDPNLNNKDVFKTTETQQRNIIIGFVVGGLVLASIIIGAVVGVTLSQKTTVAADESLTYNEVCKTGSNQCKSSQGLYCPNGFCSCTSLYSWNTATSTCILLTYNRACLASNQCNSSLGLICTNQICQCDSYHSWSSSNNTCVIIVNNTLTYGNTCAVGSSQCNSSVELTCTSNCTCKNSKIWNISSCICPAGTFLNSSNLCQTAYKNNKSCLIGSNQCDSTRGLSCSNNSQCQCDSTKYWNLNFEICLQRVNYSDFCSSDSDCIPTLICPTVAGVCNCSRYLPDYVCNCPNTKYYDSTIQQCVSRATYNGACIVSANYTCLLTLYCNAGLCACPMGTSWNAANSTCE
;
A
#
# COMPACT_ATOMS: atom_id res chain seq x y z
N MET A 1 -59.43 7.61 72.26
CA MET A 1 -58.48 6.50 72.02
C MET A 1 -58.77 5.91 70.62
N GLN A 2 -58.46 6.65 69.54
CA GLN A 2 -58.55 6.13 68.16
C GLN A 2 -57.74 7.01 67.17
N LEU A 3 -56.55 7.47 67.61
CA LEU A 3 -55.66 8.34 66.83
C LEU A 3 -54.20 7.84 66.77
N LEU A 4 -53.97 6.54 67.04
CA LEU A 4 -52.61 5.96 67.08
C LEU A 4 -52.41 4.68 66.24
N ILE A 5 -53.37 4.28 65.40
CA ILE A 5 -53.26 3.03 64.61
C ILE A 5 -53.10 3.25 63.08
N ASN A 6 -53.19 4.49 62.56
CA ASN A 6 -53.13 4.72 61.11
C ASN A 6 -51.81 5.30 60.54
N ARG A 7 -50.77 5.51 61.37
CA ARG A 7 -49.45 5.94 60.87
C ARG A 7 -48.42 4.80 60.68
N ARG A 8 -48.63 3.62 61.29
CA ARG A 8 -47.76 2.44 61.10
C ARG A 8 -48.16 1.62 59.88
N LEU A 9 -49.46 1.45 59.60
CA LEU A 9 -49.94 0.75 58.40
C LEU A 9 -49.59 1.50 57.10
N LEU A 10 -49.67 2.84 57.08
CA LEU A 10 -49.27 3.62 55.90
C LEU A 10 -47.74 3.54 55.63
N LYS A 11 -46.91 3.48 56.68
CA LYS A 11 -45.45 3.40 56.53
C LYS A 11 -44.97 2.01 56.11
N HIS A 12 -45.57 0.95 56.66
CA HIS A 12 -45.24 -0.42 56.24
C HIS A 12 -45.75 -0.72 54.83
N ASN A 13 -46.95 -0.26 54.48
CA ASN A 13 -47.47 -0.43 53.12
C ASN A 13 -46.68 0.40 52.10
N CYS A 14 -46.22 1.61 52.43
CA CYS A 14 -45.35 2.36 51.51
C CYS A 14 -43.98 1.71 51.31
N ILE A 15 -43.37 1.12 52.35
CA ILE A 15 -42.07 0.44 52.20
C ILE A 15 -42.23 -0.87 51.41
N LEU A 16 -43.32 -1.60 51.63
CA LEU A 16 -43.64 -2.80 50.84
C LEU A 16 -43.94 -2.45 49.37
N PHE A 17 -44.66 -1.35 49.13
CA PHE A 17 -45.02 -0.89 47.79
C PHE A 17 -43.82 -0.33 47.02
N VAL A 18 -42.92 0.39 47.69
CA VAL A 18 -41.65 0.85 47.12
C VAL A 18 -40.73 -0.35 46.85
N GLY A 19 -40.67 -1.33 47.76
CA GLY A 19 -39.93 -2.57 47.53
C GLY A 19 -40.45 -3.38 46.34
N ILE A 20 -41.77 -3.49 46.19
CA ILE A 20 -42.40 -4.17 45.04
C ILE A 20 -42.11 -3.40 43.75
N LEU A 21 -42.15 -2.06 43.75
CA LEU A 21 -41.79 -1.24 42.58
C LEU A 21 -40.33 -1.40 42.18
N PHE A 22 -39.40 -1.48 43.15
CA PHE A 22 -37.98 -1.77 42.86
C PHE A 22 -37.77 -3.19 42.32
N ILE A 23 -38.55 -4.17 42.79
CA ILE A 23 -38.50 -5.54 42.26
C ILE A 23 -39.07 -5.58 40.83
N PHE A 24 -40.16 -4.86 40.54
CA PHE A 24 -40.70 -4.77 39.18
C PHE A 24 -39.79 -3.98 38.24
N GLU A 25 -39.14 -2.89 38.69
CA GLU A 25 -38.11 -2.22 37.90
C GLU A 25 -36.90 -3.12 37.68
N PHE A 26 -36.44 -3.87 38.69
CA PHE A 26 -35.31 -4.79 38.55
C PHE A 26 -35.63 -5.96 37.61
N ILE A 27 -36.84 -6.53 37.71
CA ILE A 27 -37.36 -7.58 36.82
C ILE A 27 -37.57 -7.02 35.41
N TYR A 28 -38.06 -5.80 35.25
CA TYR A 28 -38.20 -5.12 33.97
C TYR A 28 -36.83 -4.82 33.34
N PHE A 29 -35.84 -4.40 34.14
CA PHE A 29 -34.46 -4.18 33.68
C PHE A 29 -33.74 -5.49 33.32
N THR A 30 -33.97 -6.57 34.08
CA THR A 30 -33.43 -7.90 33.75
C THR A 30 -34.15 -8.51 32.55
N LEU A 31 -35.47 -8.34 32.41
CA LEU A 31 -36.21 -8.73 31.20
C LEU A 31 -35.79 -7.88 29.99
N LEU A 32 -35.51 -6.59 30.13
CA LEU A 32 -34.94 -5.76 29.07
C LEU A 32 -33.51 -6.15 28.73
N GLN A 33 -32.69 -6.59 29.70
CA GLN A 33 -31.38 -7.17 29.41
C GLN A 33 -31.48 -8.55 28.76
N ILE A 34 -32.53 -9.34 29.05
CA ILE A 34 -32.79 -10.63 28.42
C ILE A 34 -33.40 -10.47 27.00
N ILE A 35 -34.22 -9.43 26.78
CA ILE A 35 -34.83 -9.11 25.48
C ILE A 35 -33.84 -8.35 24.57
N ASN A 36 -32.90 -7.56 25.13
CA ASN A 36 -31.79 -6.96 24.38
C ASN A 36 -30.54 -7.85 24.30
N SER A 37 -30.49 -8.95 25.06
CA SER A 37 -29.64 -10.08 24.69
C SER A 37 -30.39 -10.88 23.65
N ASP A 38 -30.44 -10.39 22.41
CA ASP A 38 -30.51 -11.32 21.29
C ASP A 38 -29.24 -12.16 21.41
N PRO A 39 -29.30 -13.46 21.73
CA PRO A 39 -28.22 -14.31 21.34
C PRO A 39 -28.41 -14.41 19.84
N PHE A 40 -27.78 -13.49 19.09
CA PHE A 40 -27.41 -13.79 17.73
C PHE A 40 -26.52 -15.01 17.84
N ASN A 41 -27.16 -16.18 17.81
CA ASN A 41 -26.57 -17.49 17.80
C ASN A 41 -26.02 -17.63 16.38
N ILE A 42 -24.99 -16.81 16.09
CA ILE A 42 -24.26 -16.85 14.84
C ILE A 42 -23.51 -18.15 14.94
N GLN A 43 -24.07 -19.20 14.32
CA GLN A 43 -23.26 -20.31 13.87
C GLN A 43 -22.19 -19.71 12.97
N PHE A 44 -20.99 -19.50 13.52
CA PHE A 44 -19.80 -19.20 12.75
C PHE A 44 -19.47 -20.44 11.93
N SER A 45 -20.13 -20.56 10.77
CA SER A 45 -19.54 -21.34 9.71
C SER A 45 -18.24 -20.63 9.35
N THR A 46 -17.11 -21.24 9.71
CA THR A 46 -15.84 -20.89 9.08
C THR A 46 -16.06 -21.11 7.60
N VAL A 47 -16.27 -20.04 6.84
CA VAL A 47 -16.36 -20.14 5.39
C VAL A 47 -14.95 -20.48 4.91
N ARG A 48 -14.64 -21.79 4.83
CA ARG A 48 -13.67 -22.23 3.84
C ARG A 48 -14.21 -21.71 2.52
N LEU A 49 -13.41 -20.91 1.82
CA LEU A 49 -13.63 -20.55 0.43
C LEU A 49 -14.26 -21.75 -0.30
N PRO A 50 -15.26 -21.54 -1.17
CA PRO A 50 -15.87 -22.62 -1.92
C PRO A 50 -14.73 -23.51 -2.43
N LYS A 51 -14.78 -24.79 -2.08
CA LYS A 51 -13.83 -25.79 -2.58
C LYS A 51 -13.94 -25.69 -4.10
N ASN A 52 -13.04 -24.95 -4.71
CA ASN A 52 -12.81 -25.07 -6.12
C ASN A 52 -12.22 -26.47 -6.25
N ASN A 53 -13.06 -27.43 -6.65
CA ASN A 53 -12.83 -28.86 -6.50
C ASN A 53 -11.67 -29.40 -7.36
N ASN A 54 -10.81 -28.54 -7.91
CA ASN A 54 -9.72 -28.92 -8.81
C ASN A 54 -8.29 -28.52 -8.37
N ASN A 55 -8.05 -27.69 -7.33
CA ASN A 55 -6.67 -27.34 -6.93
C ASN A 55 -6.36 -27.71 -5.47
N LYS A 56 -5.81 -28.91 -5.25
CA LYS A 56 -5.17 -29.26 -3.95
C LYS A 56 -3.93 -28.37 -3.80
N LYS A 57 -3.99 -27.32 -2.97
CA LYS A 57 -2.79 -26.56 -2.57
C LYS A 57 -1.74 -27.50 -1.93
N PHE A 58 -0.48 -27.30 -2.26
CA PHE A 58 0.67 -27.99 -1.67
C PHE A 58 0.90 -27.52 -0.23
N PHE A 59 0.89 -26.20 -0.02
CA PHE A 59 1.15 -25.58 1.28
C PHE A 59 -0.14 -25.37 2.09
N LYS A 60 -0.94 -26.43 2.27
CA LYS A 60 -2.19 -26.40 3.07
C LYS A 60 -1.97 -26.08 4.54
N HIS A 61 -0.88 -26.59 5.11
CA HIS A 61 -0.58 -26.52 6.54
C HIS A 61 -0.19 -25.10 7.00
N ILE A 62 0.22 -24.24 6.07
CA ILE A 62 0.53 -22.83 6.32
C ILE A 62 -0.49 -21.87 5.69
N GLN A 63 -1.71 -22.30 5.34
CA GLN A 63 -2.74 -21.36 4.84
C GLN A 63 -3.29 -20.49 5.97
N PRO A 64 -3.32 -19.16 5.81
CA PRO A 64 -3.86 -18.28 6.84
C PRO A 64 -5.37 -18.49 6.96
N PHE A 65 -5.89 -18.27 8.17
CA PHE A 65 -7.32 -18.19 8.40
C PHE A 65 -7.87 -16.83 8.00
N TYR A 66 -9.08 -16.82 7.44
CA TYR A 66 -9.78 -15.60 7.06
C TYR A 66 -11.02 -15.45 7.93
N HIS A 67 -11.20 -14.25 8.48
CA HIS A 67 -12.45 -13.86 9.12
C HIS A 67 -13.44 -13.38 8.04
N PRO A 68 -14.75 -13.62 8.21
CA PRO A 68 -15.77 -13.16 7.28
C PRO A 68 -16.07 -11.68 7.49
N VAL A 69 -15.06 -10.82 7.29
CA VAL A 69 -15.19 -9.35 7.38
C VAL A 69 -15.14 -8.71 6.01
N SER A 70 -15.91 -7.65 5.80
CA SER A 70 -15.81 -6.81 4.61
C SER A 70 -14.66 -5.82 4.77
N CYS A 71 -13.50 -6.13 4.17
CA CYS A 71 -12.36 -5.21 4.18
C CYS A 71 -12.70 -3.83 3.60
N GLN A 72 -13.53 -3.77 2.56
CA GLN A 72 -13.94 -2.50 1.94
C GLN A 72 -14.68 -1.62 2.95
N ASN A 73 -15.70 -2.16 3.62
CA ASN A 73 -16.49 -1.43 4.60
C ASN A 73 -15.63 -1.02 5.80
N LEU A 74 -14.65 -1.84 6.20
CA LEU A 74 -13.67 -1.46 7.23
C LEU A 74 -12.78 -0.29 6.79
N PHE A 75 -12.29 -0.28 5.55
CA PHE A 75 -11.54 0.86 5.01
C PHE A 75 -12.39 2.12 4.88
N GLU A 76 -13.69 1.97 4.59
CA GLU A 76 -14.67 3.06 4.53
C GLU A 76 -15.17 3.51 5.91
N SER A 77 -14.69 2.86 6.99
CA SER A 77 -15.10 3.13 8.38
C SER A 77 -16.59 2.96 8.65
N ASP A 78 -17.19 1.93 8.05
CA ASP A 78 -18.58 1.53 8.32
C ASP A 78 -18.75 1.09 9.80
N PRO A 79 -19.65 1.71 10.57
CA PRO A 79 -19.81 1.41 12.00
C PRO A 79 -20.30 -0.01 12.29
N ASP A 80 -21.15 -0.57 11.42
CA ASP A 80 -21.72 -1.90 11.61
C ASP A 80 -20.67 -2.99 11.35
N GLU A 81 -19.90 -2.86 10.28
CA GLU A 81 -18.79 -3.76 10.00
C GLU A 81 -17.67 -3.64 11.04
N LEU A 82 -17.40 -2.43 11.55
CA LEU A 82 -16.49 -2.21 12.66
C LEU A 82 -16.92 -3.00 13.90
N LYS A 83 -18.19 -2.87 14.27
CA LYS A 83 -18.78 -3.60 15.41
C LYS A 83 -18.71 -5.11 15.17
N HIS A 84 -18.98 -5.58 13.95
CA HIS A 84 -18.88 -6.97 13.56
C HIS A 84 -17.44 -7.52 13.71
N ALA A 85 -16.44 -6.80 13.20
CA ALA A 85 -15.03 -7.18 13.32
C ALA A 85 -14.56 -7.23 14.78
N LEU A 86 -14.95 -6.24 15.60
CA LEU A 86 -14.65 -6.24 17.03
C LEU A 86 -15.34 -7.40 17.77
N ALA A 87 -16.59 -7.72 17.41
CA ALA A 87 -17.30 -8.87 17.96
C ALA A 87 -16.58 -10.18 17.62
N LEU A 88 -16.08 -10.34 16.39
CA LEU A 88 -15.27 -11.49 15.97
C LEU A 88 -13.96 -11.60 16.78
N LEU A 89 -13.26 -10.49 17.00
CA LEU A 89 -12.03 -10.47 17.81
C LEU A 89 -12.31 -10.85 19.28
N SER A 90 -13.42 -10.37 19.84
CA SER A 90 -13.79 -10.67 21.23
C SER A 90 -14.35 -12.09 21.45
N SER A 91 -14.98 -12.67 20.42
CA SER A 91 -15.61 -14.00 20.48
C SER A 91 -14.71 -15.13 19.99
N SER A 92 -13.73 -14.84 19.12
CA SER A 92 -12.79 -15.86 18.70
C SER A 92 -11.86 -16.22 19.87
N ARG A 93 -11.89 -17.49 20.29
CA ARG A 93 -10.67 -18.10 20.86
C ARG A 93 -9.60 -17.88 19.80
N SER A 94 -8.60 -17.05 20.09
CA SER A 94 -7.50 -16.68 19.19
C SER A 94 -7.24 -17.78 18.15
N LEU A 95 -7.60 -17.54 16.89
CA LEU A 95 -7.21 -18.47 15.84
C LEU A 95 -5.69 -18.61 15.93
N PRO A 96 -5.16 -19.84 16.07
CA PRO A 96 -3.75 -20.01 16.31
C PRO A 96 -2.98 -19.46 15.10
N LEU A 97 -1.98 -18.63 15.38
CA LEU A 97 -0.94 -18.29 14.40
C LEU A 97 -0.34 -19.59 13.87
N ILE A 98 0.10 -19.57 12.61
CA ILE A 98 0.84 -20.68 12.03
C ILE A 98 2.11 -20.87 12.88
N VAL A 99 2.31 -22.09 13.37
CA VAL A 99 3.45 -22.39 14.24
C VAL A 99 4.72 -22.30 13.41
N ASP A 100 5.76 -21.64 13.92
CA ASP A 100 6.98 -21.33 13.15
C ASP A 100 7.64 -22.57 12.51
N ASN A 101 7.60 -23.73 13.19
CA ASN A 101 8.17 -24.99 12.68
C ASN A 101 7.39 -25.60 11.49
N GLN A 102 6.23 -25.06 11.14
CA GLN A 102 5.48 -25.47 9.96
C GLN A 102 6.05 -24.85 8.68
N TYR A 103 6.90 -23.83 8.79
CA TYR A 103 7.66 -23.29 7.67
C TYR A 103 8.89 -24.17 7.42
N ASN A 104 8.70 -25.20 6.59
CA ASN A 104 9.77 -26.08 6.14
C ASN A 104 9.67 -26.26 4.62
N ILE A 105 10.04 -25.22 3.89
CA ILE A 105 10.05 -25.22 2.43
C ILE A 105 11.42 -25.75 1.97
N THR A 106 11.45 -26.69 1.01
CA THR A 106 12.70 -27.12 0.37
C THR A 106 12.98 -26.30 -0.89
N TYR A 107 14.24 -26.27 -1.35
CA TYR A 107 14.63 -25.53 -2.54
C TYR A 107 13.81 -25.93 -3.78
N GLU A 108 13.54 -27.23 -3.95
CA GLU A 108 12.74 -27.78 -5.06
C GLU A 108 11.28 -27.29 -5.01
N GLN A 109 10.77 -26.97 -3.82
CA GLN A 109 9.40 -26.53 -3.61
C GLN A 109 9.23 -25.00 -3.80
N CYS A 110 10.31 -24.25 -3.98
CA CYS A 110 10.26 -22.79 -4.02
C CYS A 110 9.36 -22.24 -5.14
N HIS A 111 9.33 -22.87 -6.32
CA HIS A 111 8.44 -22.44 -7.42
C HIS A 111 6.95 -22.58 -7.03
N ILE A 112 6.58 -23.67 -6.35
CA ILE A 112 5.23 -23.89 -5.85
C ILE A 112 4.92 -22.91 -4.73
N TYR A 113 5.88 -22.67 -3.83
CA TYR A 113 5.74 -21.73 -2.72
C TYR A 113 5.46 -20.32 -3.23
N ARG A 114 6.29 -19.80 -4.15
CA ARG A 114 6.09 -18.48 -4.77
C ARG A 114 4.75 -18.39 -5.49
N SER A 115 4.36 -19.43 -6.24
CA SER A 115 3.07 -19.46 -6.92
C SER A 115 1.87 -19.43 -5.94
N GLU A 116 1.87 -20.27 -4.90
CA GLU A 116 0.72 -20.45 -4.00
C GLU A 116 0.61 -19.38 -2.92
N ARG A 117 1.75 -18.88 -2.42
CA ARG A 117 1.84 -18.01 -1.25
C ARG A 117 1.99 -16.55 -1.63
N PHE A 118 2.79 -16.27 -2.66
CA PHE A 118 3.11 -14.92 -3.10
C PHE A 118 2.30 -14.47 -4.33
N ASN A 119 1.67 -15.39 -5.08
CA ASN A 119 1.08 -15.04 -6.38
C ASN A 119 2.15 -14.39 -7.29
N GLU A 120 3.22 -15.15 -7.59
CA GLU A 120 4.41 -14.68 -8.32
C GLU A 120 4.08 -13.85 -9.58
N SER A 121 3.03 -14.20 -10.32
CA SER A 121 2.57 -13.43 -11.49
C SER A 121 2.27 -11.96 -11.18
N PHE A 122 1.60 -11.67 -10.06
CA PHE A 122 1.30 -10.30 -9.62
C PHE A 122 2.57 -9.51 -9.31
N HIS A 123 3.62 -10.15 -8.82
CA HIS A 123 4.88 -9.49 -8.47
C HIS A 123 5.79 -9.25 -9.67
N LEU A 124 5.65 -10.04 -10.75
CA LEU A 124 6.41 -9.88 -12.00
C LEU A 124 5.86 -8.75 -12.87
N GLU A 125 4.55 -8.50 -12.81
CA GLU A 125 3.91 -7.37 -13.47
C GLU A 125 4.24 -6.08 -12.72
N ASP A 126 5.14 -5.28 -13.30
CA ASP A 126 5.52 -3.99 -12.72
C ASP A 126 5.88 -2.96 -13.82
N THR A 127 5.73 -1.69 -13.48
CA THR A 127 6.04 -0.57 -14.39
C THR A 127 7.54 -0.43 -14.63
N LEU A 128 7.92 0.13 -15.79
CA LEU A 128 9.32 0.41 -16.09
C LEU A 128 9.95 1.36 -15.04
N ILE A 129 9.18 2.33 -14.56
CA ILE A 129 9.61 3.28 -13.53
C ILE A 129 10.03 2.54 -12.25
N ASN A 130 9.17 1.62 -11.78
CA ASN A 130 9.46 0.83 -10.58
C ASN A 130 10.68 -0.08 -10.78
N ARG A 131 10.87 -0.65 -11.98
CA ARG A 131 12.05 -1.47 -12.31
C ARG A 131 13.34 -0.65 -12.37
N GLN A 132 13.28 0.61 -12.77
CA GLN A 132 14.41 1.53 -12.85
C GLN A 132 14.71 2.27 -11.54
N PHE A 133 13.84 2.13 -10.53
CA PHE A 133 14.01 2.71 -9.20
C PHE A 133 13.95 1.63 -8.10
N PRO A 134 14.93 0.71 -8.03
CA PRO A 134 14.89 -0.35 -7.03
C PRO A 134 15.03 0.20 -5.60
N LEU A 135 14.27 -0.38 -4.69
CA LEU A 135 14.33 -0.10 -3.26
C LEU A 135 15.08 -1.21 -2.53
N ALA A 136 15.74 -0.85 -1.44
CA ALA A 136 16.32 -1.77 -0.49
C ALA A 136 15.50 -1.75 0.81
N PHE A 137 15.35 -2.91 1.44
CA PHE A 137 14.73 -3.05 2.74
C PHE A 137 15.71 -3.78 3.65
N ASN A 138 15.91 -3.28 4.85
CA ASN A 138 16.37 -4.11 5.94
C ASN A 138 15.18 -4.44 6.85
N ILE A 139 15.10 -5.67 7.33
CA ILE A 139 13.98 -6.13 8.14
C ILE A 139 14.56 -6.80 9.37
N LEU A 140 14.35 -6.20 10.54
CA LEU A 140 14.75 -6.81 11.81
C LEU A 140 13.61 -7.63 12.41
N MET A 141 13.92 -8.84 12.87
CA MET A 141 12.95 -9.74 13.45
C MET A 141 13.54 -10.68 14.50
N TYR A 142 12.71 -11.15 15.43
CA TYR A 142 13.10 -12.15 16.43
C TYR A 142 12.04 -13.25 16.64
N GLU A 143 10.79 -13.05 16.21
CA GLU A 143 9.69 -14.01 16.35
C GLU A 143 8.64 -13.87 15.24
N ASN A 144 7.70 -14.85 15.18
CA ASN A 144 6.52 -14.88 14.33
C ASN A 144 6.84 -14.90 12.82
N VAL A 145 7.08 -16.11 12.29
CA VAL A 145 7.41 -16.34 10.87
C VAL A 145 6.22 -16.03 9.96
N GLU A 146 4.98 -16.22 10.41
CA GLU A 146 3.78 -15.87 9.64
C GLU A 146 3.69 -14.36 9.38
N GLN A 147 3.96 -13.54 10.39
CA GLN A 147 3.99 -12.08 10.23
C GLN A 147 5.07 -11.68 9.23
N PHE A 148 6.24 -12.32 9.29
CA PHE A 148 7.34 -12.06 8.34
C PHE A 148 6.97 -12.41 6.92
N GLU A 149 6.40 -13.59 6.68
CA GLU A 149 5.94 -13.99 5.35
C GLU A 149 4.89 -13.00 4.82
N ARG A 150 3.93 -12.61 5.66
CA ARG A 150 2.88 -11.65 5.28
C ARG A 150 3.47 -10.30 4.90
N LEU A 151 4.38 -9.75 5.72
CA LEU A 151 5.07 -8.50 5.43
C LEU A 151 5.85 -8.61 4.12
N LEU A 152 6.73 -9.61 4.00
CA LEU A 152 7.56 -9.82 2.81
C LEU A 152 6.68 -9.93 1.57
N ARG A 153 5.60 -10.71 1.60
CA ARG A 153 4.66 -10.82 0.49
C ARG A 153 4.07 -9.48 0.07
N ILE A 154 3.71 -8.61 1.01
CA ILE A 154 3.11 -7.33 0.66
C ILE A 154 4.13 -6.42 -0.05
N ILE A 155 5.37 -6.38 0.45
CA ILE A 155 6.41 -5.47 -0.06
C ILE A 155 7.25 -6.05 -1.20
N TYR A 156 7.22 -7.37 -1.43
CA TYR A 156 8.13 -8.05 -2.35
C TYR A 156 7.98 -7.56 -3.80
N ARG A 157 9.10 -7.23 -4.43
CA ARG A 157 9.23 -7.02 -5.87
C ARG A 157 10.57 -7.59 -6.35
N PRO A 158 10.63 -8.18 -7.56
CA PRO A 158 11.83 -8.85 -8.05
C PRO A 158 13.02 -7.90 -8.28
N GLN A 159 12.77 -6.61 -8.54
CA GLN A 159 13.84 -5.63 -8.71
C GLN A 159 14.43 -5.11 -7.40
N ASN A 160 13.67 -5.15 -6.29
CA ASN A 160 14.08 -4.62 -4.99
C ASN A 160 15.04 -5.58 -4.27
N PHE A 161 15.62 -5.16 -3.14
CA PHE A 161 16.52 -5.98 -2.33
C PHE A 161 16.06 -6.04 -0.88
N TYR A 162 16.18 -7.19 -0.24
CA TYR A 162 15.69 -7.42 1.12
C TYR A 162 16.76 -8.13 1.97
N CYS A 163 17.31 -7.43 2.94
CA CYS A 163 18.17 -8.03 3.96
C CYS A 163 17.37 -8.32 5.22
N ILE A 164 17.39 -9.58 5.67
CA ILE A 164 16.66 -10.03 6.85
C ILE A 164 17.63 -10.30 7.97
N HIS A 165 17.55 -9.52 9.04
CA HIS A 165 18.29 -9.79 10.27
C HIS A 165 17.37 -10.54 11.24
N VAL A 166 17.71 -11.80 11.50
CA VAL A 166 17.07 -12.62 12.52
C VAL A 166 17.94 -12.56 13.77
N ASP A 167 17.39 -12.05 14.87
CA ASP A 167 18.09 -11.96 16.16
C ASP A 167 18.77 -13.28 16.51
N SER A 168 20.00 -13.23 17.00
CA SER A 168 20.74 -14.43 17.42
C SER A 168 20.06 -15.20 18.58
N ASP A 169 19.23 -14.53 19.39
CA ASP A 169 18.45 -15.11 20.49
C ASP A 169 17.09 -15.67 20.04
N ALA A 170 16.71 -15.46 18.77
CA ALA A 170 15.50 -16.05 18.20
C ALA A 170 15.57 -17.59 18.23
N SER A 171 14.41 -18.23 18.41
CA SER A 171 14.34 -19.69 18.44
C SER A 171 14.83 -20.31 17.13
N LEU A 172 15.36 -21.54 17.21
CA LEU A 172 15.81 -22.27 16.02
C LEU A 172 14.68 -22.43 14.98
N ASN A 173 13.44 -22.61 15.42
CA ASN A 173 12.28 -22.72 14.54
C ASN A 173 12.03 -21.42 13.76
N VAL A 174 12.20 -20.26 14.41
CA VAL A 174 12.09 -18.96 13.73
C VAL A 174 13.19 -18.82 12.69
N PHE A 175 14.45 -19.11 13.07
CA PHE A 175 15.58 -18.97 12.17
C PHE A 175 15.47 -19.89 10.94
N GLU A 176 15.20 -21.18 11.13
CA GLU A 176 15.06 -22.13 10.01
C GLU A 176 13.79 -21.85 9.20
N GLY A 177 12.70 -21.43 9.84
CA GLY A 177 11.48 -21.00 9.14
C GLY A 177 11.73 -19.84 8.18
N VAL A 178 12.35 -18.76 8.67
CA VAL A 178 12.74 -17.60 7.86
C VAL A 178 13.71 -18.00 6.75
N LYS A 179 14.74 -18.79 7.08
CA LYS A 179 15.72 -19.28 6.10
C LYS A 179 15.06 -20.08 4.98
N SER A 180 14.07 -20.91 5.30
CA SER A 180 13.35 -21.72 4.33
C SER A 180 12.50 -20.88 3.36
N ILE A 181 12.03 -19.70 3.79
CA ILE A 181 11.34 -18.71 2.95
C ILE A 181 12.36 -17.96 2.08
N VAL A 182 13.43 -17.44 2.71
CA VAL A 182 14.42 -16.56 2.08
C VAL A 182 15.12 -17.25 0.90
N GLN A 183 15.48 -18.53 1.02
CA GLN A 183 16.12 -19.29 -0.07
C GLN A 183 15.27 -19.36 -1.36
N CYS A 184 13.97 -19.08 -1.27
CA CYS A 184 13.08 -19.09 -2.42
C CYS A 184 13.15 -17.81 -3.25
N PHE A 185 13.98 -16.83 -2.90
CA PHE A 185 14.10 -15.58 -3.64
C PHE A 185 15.57 -15.20 -3.83
N ASN A 186 15.94 -14.78 -5.04
CA ASN A 186 17.34 -14.43 -5.34
C ASN A 186 17.75 -13.06 -4.75
N ASN A 187 16.77 -12.21 -4.47
CA ASN A 187 16.93 -10.83 -4.02
C ASN A 187 16.51 -10.61 -2.54
N VAL A 188 16.24 -11.71 -1.82
CA VAL A 188 16.01 -11.73 -0.37
C VAL A 188 17.14 -12.56 0.23
N PHE A 189 17.79 -12.06 1.27
CA PHE A 189 18.90 -12.78 1.90
C PHE A 189 18.98 -12.50 3.40
N LEU A 190 19.55 -13.44 4.15
CA LEU A 190 19.84 -13.25 5.57
C LEU A 190 21.06 -12.35 5.74
N SER A 191 21.04 -11.48 6.76
CA SER A 191 22.22 -10.72 7.18
C SER A 191 23.40 -11.65 7.43
N SER A 192 24.58 -11.29 6.92
CA SER A 192 25.82 -12.03 7.12
C SER A 192 26.24 -12.12 8.59
N LYS A 193 25.77 -11.16 9.42
CA LYS A 193 26.02 -11.10 10.86
C LYS A 193 24.71 -10.96 11.62
N ARG A 194 24.51 -11.85 12.59
CA ARG A 194 23.38 -11.84 13.53
C ARG A 194 23.84 -11.23 14.84
N GLU A 195 23.06 -10.30 15.35
CA GLU A 195 23.29 -9.65 16.64
C GLU A 195 22.30 -10.19 17.66
N LYS A 196 22.70 -10.23 18.93
CA LYS A 196 21.76 -10.37 20.06
C LYS A 196 21.20 -9.00 20.36
N VAL A 197 20.00 -8.71 19.89
CA VAL A 197 19.41 -7.37 20.04
C VAL A 197 18.87 -7.23 21.46
N ILE A 198 19.44 -6.29 22.21
CA ILE A 198 18.98 -5.95 23.55
C ILE A 198 18.36 -4.56 23.47
N TYR A 199 17.14 -4.44 24.00
CA TYR A 199 16.37 -3.21 23.98
C TYR A 199 17.20 -1.99 24.45
N ALA A 200 17.08 -0.87 23.72
CA ALA A 200 17.78 0.39 23.95
C ALA A 200 19.32 0.33 23.93
N THR A 201 19.94 -0.79 23.54
CA THR A 201 21.40 -0.89 23.39
C THR A 201 21.83 -0.68 21.95
N PHE A 202 23.13 -0.50 21.76
CA PHE A 202 23.77 -0.42 20.45
C PHE A 202 23.52 -1.62 19.53
N SER A 203 23.20 -2.81 20.04
CA SER A 203 23.02 -3.98 19.17
C SER A 203 21.82 -3.84 18.23
N ARG A 204 20.80 -3.05 18.59
CA ARG A 204 19.69 -2.70 17.69
C ARG A 204 20.17 -1.89 16.48
N LEU A 205 21.03 -0.90 16.70
CA LEU A 205 21.64 -0.10 15.65
C LEU A 205 22.62 -0.93 14.80
N GLN A 206 23.42 -1.79 15.45
CA GLN A 206 24.36 -2.69 14.77
C GLN A 206 23.66 -3.68 13.82
N ALA A 207 22.47 -4.15 14.18
CA ALA A 207 21.67 -5.04 13.33
C ALA A 207 21.29 -4.37 11.99
N ASP A 208 20.88 -3.10 12.02
CA ASP A 208 20.62 -2.32 10.81
C ASP A 208 21.90 -2.13 9.97
N LEU A 209 23.01 -1.77 10.63
CA LEU A 209 24.29 -1.53 9.98
C LEU A 209 24.84 -2.79 9.29
N ASN A 210 24.65 -3.96 9.89
CA ASN A 210 25.04 -5.23 9.26
C ASN A 210 24.27 -5.45 7.95
N CYS A 211 22.96 -5.21 7.95
CA CYS A 211 22.18 -5.31 6.72
C CYS A 211 22.55 -4.22 5.70
N MET A 212 22.78 -2.98 6.13
CA MET A 212 23.26 -1.91 5.25
C MET A 212 24.59 -2.27 4.59
N GLN A 213 25.50 -2.91 5.33
CA GLN A 213 26.78 -3.38 4.82
C GLN A 213 26.64 -4.48 3.77
N ASP A 214 25.67 -5.38 3.93
CA ASP A 214 25.40 -6.42 2.93
C ASP A 214 24.67 -5.88 1.70
N LEU A 215 23.72 -4.96 1.90
CA LEU A 215 22.98 -4.32 0.81
C LEU A 215 23.88 -3.43 -0.06
N ILE A 216 24.97 -2.89 0.48
CA ILE A 216 25.86 -2.00 -0.28
C ILE A 216 26.49 -2.66 -1.51
N LYS A 217 26.60 -4.00 -1.48
CA LYS A 217 27.17 -4.83 -2.55
C LYS A 217 26.32 -4.78 -3.82
N TYR A 218 25.05 -4.43 -3.71
CA TYR A 218 24.13 -4.26 -4.84
C TYR A 218 24.07 -2.78 -5.20
N SER A 219 24.56 -2.40 -6.38
CA SER A 219 24.71 -0.98 -6.77
C SER A 219 23.42 -0.34 -7.31
N SER A 220 22.40 -1.13 -7.64
CA SER A 220 21.25 -0.67 -8.42
C SER A 220 20.18 0.07 -7.60
N TRP A 221 20.03 -0.23 -6.31
CA TRP A 221 19.00 0.38 -5.46
C TRP A 221 19.28 1.84 -5.13
N LYS A 222 18.21 2.61 -4.91
CA LYS A 222 18.26 4.08 -4.75
C LYS A 222 18.07 4.53 -3.32
N TYR A 223 17.14 3.90 -2.62
CA TYR A 223 16.79 4.17 -1.23
C TYR A 223 16.70 2.89 -0.44
N LEU A 224 17.10 2.96 0.83
CA LEU A 224 16.93 1.94 1.83
C LEU A 224 15.87 2.38 2.83
N LEU A 225 14.90 1.51 3.11
CA LEU A 225 13.93 1.64 4.19
C LEU A 225 14.27 0.61 5.26
N ASN A 226 14.53 1.05 6.49
CA ASN A 226 14.69 0.12 7.61
C ASN A 226 13.34 -0.09 8.31
N ILE A 227 13.00 -1.35 8.61
CA ILE A 227 11.73 -1.70 9.25
C ILE A 227 11.89 -2.87 10.22
N ALA A 228 10.95 -3.00 11.15
CA ALA A 228 10.80 -4.20 11.97
C ALA A 228 9.72 -5.12 11.37
N ASN A 229 9.74 -6.41 11.71
CA ASN A 229 8.73 -7.39 11.29
C ASN A 229 7.28 -6.98 11.62
N THR A 230 7.11 -6.18 12.67
CA THR A 230 5.80 -5.71 13.14
C THR A 230 5.25 -4.53 12.35
N GLU A 231 6.05 -3.93 11.46
CA GLU A 231 5.61 -2.84 10.59
C GLU A 231 4.69 -3.35 9.47
N LEU A 232 3.82 -2.48 8.96
CA LEU A 232 2.96 -2.78 7.82
C LEU A 232 2.92 -1.58 6.85
N PRO A 233 3.10 -1.79 5.54
CA PRO A 233 3.10 -0.69 4.59
C PRO A 233 1.71 -0.08 4.42
N LEU A 234 1.62 1.25 4.47
CA LEU A 234 0.42 2.05 4.16
C LEU A 234 0.43 2.61 2.72
N LYS A 235 1.42 2.20 1.92
CA LYS A 235 1.65 2.62 0.54
C LYS A 235 2.11 1.41 -0.27
N THR A 236 1.65 1.34 -1.50
CA THR A 236 2.10 0.35 -2.48
C THR A 236 3.54 0.60 -2.90
N ASN A 237 4.21 -0.39 -3.50
CA ASN A 237 5.55 -0.21 -4.04
C ASN A 237 5.63 0.96 -5.05
N SER A 238 4.63 1.10 -5.92
CA SER A 238 4.56 2.20 -6.90
C SER A 238 4.47 3.57 -6.23
N GLU A 239 3.69 3.68 -5.15
CA GLU A 239 3.59 4.93 -4.39
C GLU A 239 4.90 5.24 -3.67
N LEU A 240 5.56 4.24 -3.07
CA LEU A 240 6.88 4.40 -2.44
C LEU A 240 7.93 4.87 -3.46
N VAL A 241 8.00 4.23 -4.63
CA VAL A 241 8.89 4.66 -5.72
C VAL A 241 8.60 6.10 -6.13
N LYS A 242 7.32 6.46 -6.29
CA LYS A 242 6.94 7.83 -6.65
C LYS A 242 7.37 8.84 -5.58
N ILE A 243 7.08 8.58 -4.31
CA ILE A 243 7.46 9.46 -3.18
C ILE A 243 8.97 9.61 -3.12
N LEU A 244 9.71 8.50 -3.08
CA LEU A 244 11.17 8.52 -2.94
C LEU A 244 11.88 9.08 -4.18
N SER A 245 11.28 8.98 -5.37
CA SER A 245 11.81 9.65 -6.57
C SER A 245 11.73 11.18 -6.48
N ILE A 246 10.72 11.73 -5.79
CA ILE A 246 10.56 13.17 -5.56
C ILE A 246 11.67 13.68 -4.63
N TYR A 247 12.18 12.84 -3.75
CA TYR A 247 13.25 13.21 -2.81
C TYR A 247 14.60 13.44 -3.48
N ARG A 248 14.81 13.02 -4.74
CA ARG A 248 16.01 13.40 -5.54
C ARG A 248 17.36 13.21 -4.81
N GLY A 249 17.47 12.20 -3.96
CA GLY A 249 18.68 11.90 -3.19
C GLY A 249 18.68 12.45 -1.75
N TYR A 250 17.70 13.24 -1.34
CA TYR A 250 17.50 13.63 0.06
C TYR A 250 16.99 12.48 0.92
N ASN A 251 17.41 12.42 2.18
CA ASN A 251 16.95 11.43 3.15
C ASN A 251 15.64 11.90 3.82
N ASP A 252 14.87 10.95 4.34
CA ASP A 252 13.68 11.23 5.18
C ASP A 252 13.91 10.57 6.54
N ILE A 253 14.33 11.38 7.51
CA ILE A 253 14.79 10.96 8.85
C ILE A 253 14.28 12.01 9.84
N GLU A 254 13.55 11.58 10.87
CA GLU A 254 13.05 12.48 11.92
C GLU A 254 14.19 13.20 12.65
N GLY A 255 13.98 14.48 12.94
CA GLY A 255 14.91 15.31 13.69
C GLY A 255 14.22 16.22 14.70
N ARG A 256 14.65 16.14 15.96
CA ARG A 256 14.25 17.08 17.03
C ARG A 256 15.44 17.64 17.78
N TRP A 257 15.57 18.97 17.79
CA TRP A 257 16.64 19.69 18.48
C TRP A 257 16.21 20.10 19.88
N LYS A 258 17.20 20.32 20.77
CA LYS A 258 17.02 20.83 22.15
C LYS A 258 16.13 19.99 23.08
N THR A 259 15.61 18.85 22.60
CA THR A 259 14.87 17.88 23.41
C THR A 259 15.74 17.24 24.51
N ARG A 260 15.13 16.62 25.51
CA ARG A 260 15.79 15.96 26.67
C ARG A 260 16.62 14.69 26.30
N ILE A 261 17.55 14.79 25.35
CA ILE A 261 18.51 13.72 25.01
C ILE A 261 19.66 13.69 26.01
N ILE A 262 19.93 14.81 26.68
CA ILE A 262 21.13 15.02 27.51
C ILE A 262 21.40 13.84 28.46
N PRO A 263 20.44 13.25 29.21
CA PRO A 263 20.75 12.11 30.06
C PRO A 263 21.17 10.83 29.30
N ARG A 264 20.61 10.58 28.11
CA ARG A 264 20.85 9.37 27.30
C ARG A 264 22.26 9.32 26.72
N THR A 265 22.86 10.47 26.45
CA THR A 265 24.14 10.58 25.74
C THR A 265 25.26 11.27 26.54
N LYS A 266 24.95 11.91 27.68
CA LYS A 266 25.95 12.57 28.53
C LYS A 266 26.76 11.61 29.40
N TYR A 267 26.21 10.44 29.71
CA TYR A 267 26.83 9.45 30.59
C TYR A 267 26.94 8.09 29.90
N VAL A 268 27.90 7.29 30.34
CA VAL A 268 28.11 5.91 29.89
C VAL A 268 26.98 5.03 30.42
N TRP A 269 26.40 4.21 29.56
CA TRP A 269 25.41 3.19 29.89
C TRP A 269 26.03 1.81 29.74
N LYS A 270 25.84 0.95 30.74
CA LYS A 270 26.38 -0.42 30.73
C LYS A 270 25.26 -1.43 30.83
N ILE A 271 25.43 -2.55 30.12
CA ILE A 271 24.55 -3.70 30.26
C ILE A 271 24.80 -4.32 31.64
N ILE A 272 23.74 -4.54 32.39
CA ILE A 272 23.77 -5.23 33.68
C ILE A 272 23.02 -6.56 33.55
N ASN A 273 23.66 -7.64 34.01
CA ASN A 273 22.99 -8.92 34.18
C ASN A 273 22.05 -8.80 35.37
N THR A 274 20.75 -8.70 35.09
CA THR A 274 19.71 -8.74 36.13
C THR A 274 19.04 -10.10 36.09
N THR A 275 18.59 -10.58 37.24
CA THR A 275 17.64 -11.71 37.33
C THR A 275 16.20 -11.27 37.03
N SER A 276 16.00 -10.01 36.63
CA SER A 276 14.68 -9.46 36.36
C SER A 276 14.23 -9.87 34.96
N THR A 277 13.01 -10.36 34.85
CA THR A 277 12.34 -10.69 33.58
C THR A 277 11.86 -9.45 32.80
N SER A 278 12.14 -8.24 33.31
CA SER A 278 11.80 -6.99 32.65
C SER A 278 12.82 -6.63 31.57
N TYR A 279 12.38 -6.56 30.31
CA TYR A 279 13.17 -6.07 29.18
C TYR A 279 13.80 -4.68 29.41
N LEU A 280 13.22 -3.86 30.30
CA LEU A 280 13.70 -2.52 30.66
C LEU A 280 14.89 -2.53 31.63
N SER A 281 15.24 -3.69 32.20
CA SER A 281 16.19 -3.78 33.32
C SER A 281 17.65 -3.99 32.93
N HIS A 282 17.94 -4.18 31.64
CA HIS A 282 19.28 -4.58 31.20
C HIS A 282 20.27 -3.43 31.06
N LEU A 283 19.84 -2.17 31.05
CA LEU A 283 20.72 -1.00 30.90
C LEU A 283 20.71 -0.16 32.16
N ARG A 284 21.90 0.20 32.64
CA ARG A 284 22.06 1.14 33.76
C ARG A 284 22.98 2.28 33.39
N GLN A 285 22.51 3.50 33.63
CA GLN A 285 23.33 4.70 33.56
C GLN A 285 24.41 4.64 34.63
N THR A 286 25.64 4.93 34.25
CA THR A 286 26.75 5.09 35.20
C THR A 286 26.97 6.57 35.53
N ASN A 287 27.81 6.85 36.53
CA ASN A 287 28.22 8.22 36.84
C ASN A 287 29.39 8.71 35.95
N GLU A 288 29.88 7.87 35.04
CA GLU A 288 30.97 8.20 34.13
C GLU A 288 30.46 9.10 33.00
N LYS A 289 30.96 10.34 32.92
CA LYS A 289 30.61 11.28 31.84
C LYS A 289 31.31 10.88 30.55
N LYS A 290 30.58 10.94 29.45
CA LYS A 290 31.15 10.72 28.11
C LYS A 290 31.97 11.93 27.67
N LYS A 291 32.98 11.67 26.83
CA LYS A 291 33.67 12.72 26.08
C LYS A 291 32.68 13.44 25.14
N PRO A 292 32.94 14.69 24.73
CA PRO A 292 32.15 15.35 23.69
C PRO A 292 32.04 14.47 22.44
N PRO A 293 30.93 14.55 21.68
CA PRO A 293 30.80 13.79 20.45
C PRO A 293 31.85 14.24 19.41
N PRO A 294 32.35 13.32 18.58
CA PRO A 294 33.41 13.62 17.61
C PRO A 294 32.90 14.54 16.48
N GLY A 295 33.81 15.25 15.82
CA GLY A 295 33.48 16.10 14.67
C GLY A 295 32.66 17.35 14.98
N ASN A 296 32.65 17.80 16.25
CA ASN A 296 31.91 18.98 16.72
C ASN A 296 30.42 18.94 16.33
N VAL A 297 29.82 17.75 16.40
CA VAL A 297 28.41 17.56 16.06
C VAL A 297 27.51 17.91 17.24
N GLU A 298 26.34 18.47 16.95
CA GLU A 298 25.24 18.56 17.91
C GLU A 298 24.43 17.26 17.83
N ILE A 299 24.20 16.62 18.98
CA ILE A 299 23.36 15.42 19.03
C ILE A 299 21.89 15.79 18.76
N VAL A 300 21.30 15.19 17.73
CA VAL A 300 19.90 15.40 17.33
C VAL A 300 19.10 14.14 17.65
N LYS A 301 17.90 14.31 18.24
CA LYS A 301 16.99 13.19 18.49
C LYS A 301 16.29 12.83 17.19
N GLY A 302 16.07 11.55 16.94
CA GLY A 302 15.24 11.09 15.85
C GLY A 302 14.57 9.76 16.16
N SER A 303 14.12 9.13 15.10
CA SER A 303 13.55 7.78 15.06
C SER A 303 14.65 6.76 14.79
N ALA A 304 14.41 5.52 15.22
CA ALA A 304 15.20 4.39 14.77
C ALA A 304 14.98 4.09 13.28
N TYR A 305 13.91 4.62 12.67
CA TYR A 305 13.46 4.32 11.32
C TYR A 305 13.68 5.51 10.38
N GLY A 306 13.76 5.26 9.07
CA GLY A 306 13.89 6.30 8.07
C GLY A 306 14.02 5.76 6.64
N ALA A 307 14.05 6.68 5.67
CA ALA A 307 14.47 6.40 4.29
C ALA A 307 15.83 7.02 4.02
N PHE A 308 16.80 6.16 3.72
CA PHE A 308 18.19 6.54 3.52
C PHE A 308 18.53 6.46 2.05
N SER A 309 19.04 7.54 1.47
CA SER A 309 19.62 7.48 0.13
C SER A 309 20.81 6.51 0.13
N ARG A 310 21.05 5.86 -1.01
CA ARG A 310 22.23 4.99 -1.15
C ARG A 310 23.53 5.68 -0.79
N ALA A 311 23.70 6.93 -1.24
CA ALA A 311 24.89 7.73 -0.96
C ALA A 311 25.07 7.99 0.55
N PHE A 312 23.98 8.18 1.31
CA PHE A 312 24.05 8.33 2.77
C PHE A 312 24.52 7.04 3.45
N VAL A 313 24.04 5.88 3.00
CA VAL A 313 24.47 4.58 3.52
C VAL A 313 25.97 4.32 3.22
N GLU A 314 26.47 4.73 2.06
CA GLU A 314 27.90 4.68 1.73
C GLU A 314 28.72 5.65 2.60
N PHE A 315 28.20 6.85 2.84
CA PHE A 315 28.81 7.85 3.71
C PHE A 315 29.01 7.32 5.14
N ILE A 316 27.99 6.68 5.72
CA ILE A 316 28.06 6.05 7.06
C ILE A 316 29.22 5.04 7.14
N GLN A 317 29.49 4.31 6.05
CA GLN A 317 30.52 3.27 6.00
C GLN A 317 31.92 3.80 5.68
N THR A 318 32.06 5.05 5.21
CA THR A 318 33.32 5.57 4.68
C THR A 318 33.83 6.79 5.45
N ASN A 319 32.95 7.69 5.88
CA ASN A 319 33.30 8.92 6.58
C ASN A 319 33.86 8.63 7.98
N SER A 320 34.98 9.28 8.33
CA SER A 320 35.65 9.08 9.62
C SER A 320 34.82 9.57 10.79
N VAL A 321 34.18 10.75 10.69
CA VAL A 321 33.32 11.28 11.76
C VAL A 321 32.10 10.39 11.97
N ALA A 322 31.51 9.84 10.91
CA ALA A 322 30.39 8.90 11.03
C ALA A 322 30.77 7.61 11.77
N LYS A 323 31.98 7.09 11.52
CA LYS A 323 32.53 5.93 12.25
C LYS A 323 32.87 6.26 13.70
N ASP A 324 33.54 7.38 13.94
CA ASP A 324 33.90 7.84 15.28
C ASP A 324 32.63 8.08 16.11
N LEU A 325 31.58 8.67 15.52
CA LEU A 325 30.30 8.91 16.18
C LEU A 325 29.58 7.59 16.48
N LEU A 326 29.68 6.61 15.58
CA LEU A 326 29.12 5.29 15.80
C LEU A 326 29.79 4.60 17.00
N ASP A 327 31.12 4.62 17.05
CA ASP A 327 31.88 4.05 18.16
C ASP A 327 31.62 4.80 19.47
N TRP A 328 31.52 6.13 19.40
CA TRP A 328 31.11 6.95 20.53
C TRP A 328 29.70 6.60 21.03
N SER A 329 28.80 6.16 20.16
CA SER A 329 27.41 5.84 20.52
C SER A 329 27.22 4.46 21.15
N ARG A 330 28.24 3.59 21.18
CA ARG A 330 28.13 2.18 21.62
C ARG A 330 27.62 2.00 23.05
N ASP A 331 27.95 2.92 23.93
CA ASP A 331 27.64 2.92 25.37
C ASP A 331 26.69 4.07 25.73
N THR A 332 25.80 4.45 24.81
CA THR A 332 24.70 5.39 25.03
C THR A 332 23.37 4.65 25.11
N PHE A 333 22.33 5.32 25.61
CA PHE A 333 20.97 4.77 25.66
C PHE A 333 20.20 5.09 24.39
N SER A 334 19.66 4.06 23.73
CA SER A 334 18.93 4.13 22.44
C SER A 334 19.69 4.87 21.34
N PRO A 335 20.90 4.40 20.94
CA PRO A 335 21.70 5.09 19.92
C PRO A 335 21.06 5.14 18.53
N ASP A 336 20.15 4.23 18.24
CA ASP A 336 19.29 4.24 17.06
C ASP A 336 18.38 5.48 17.00
N GLU A 337 18.03 6.09 18.14
CA GLU A 337 17.22 7.31 18.21
C GLU A 337 18.03 8.61 18.20
N HIS A 338 19.33 8.57 17.88
CA HIS A 338 20.11 9.80 17.66
C HIS A 338 21.18 9.70 16.57
N TYR A 339 21.71 8.50 16.28
CA TYR A 339 22.83 8.35 15.34
C TYR A 339 22.48 8.85 13.93
N TRP A 340 21.34 8.40 13.39
CA TRP A 340 20.88 8.77 12.05
C TRP A 340 20.60 10.28 11.94
N ALA A 341 19.81 10.80 12.88
CA ALA A 341 19.44 12.21 12.92
C ALA A 341 20.69 13.10 13.09
N THR A 342 21.59 12.75 14.00
CA THR A 342 22.83 13.52 14.21
C THR A 342 23.63 13.62 12.92
N LEU A 343 23.82 12.53 12.18
CA LEU A 343 24.54 12.61 10.90
C LEU A 343 23.77 13.41 9.85
N ASN A 344 22.44 13.27 9.78
CA ASN A 344 21.62 13.88 8.75
C ASN A 344 21.47 15.41 8.89
N TYR A 345 21.50 15.91 10.12
CA TYR A 345 21.20 17.32 10.45
C TYR A 345 22.42 18.17 10.81
N ASN A 346 23.62 17.58 10.86
CA ASN A 346 24.86 18.34 11.04
C ASN A 346 25.46 18.69 9.66
N THR A 347 25.06 19.84 9.12
CA THR A 347 25.32 20.26 7.72
C THR A 347 26.80 20.42 7.39
N HIS A 348 27.62 20.77 8.38
CA HIS A 348 29.08 20.89 8.24
C HIS A 348 29.79 19.56 7.95
N LEU A 349 29.12 18.43 8.15
CA LEU A 349 29.65 17.11 7.76
C LEU A 349 29.42 16.81 6.27
N HIS A 350 28.62 17.64 5.57
CA HIS A 350 28.16 17.42 4.21
C HIS A 350 27.60 15.99 3.96
N PRO A 351 26.68 15.50 4.82
CA PRO A 351 26.07 14.18 4.63
C PRO A 351 25.29 14.13 3.31
N PRO A 352 25.48 13.11 2.45
CA PRO A 352 24.68 12.96 1.24
C PRO A 352 23.19 12.88 1.57
N GLY A 353 22.40 13.73 0.93
CA GLY A 353 20.96 13.82 1.16
C GLY A 353 20.54 14.40 2.51
N GLY A 354 21.48 14.88 3.33
CA GLY A 354 21.14 15.55 4.58
C GLY A 354 20.54 16.93 4.37
N TYR A 355 19.94 17.46 5.43
CA TYR A 355 19.28 18.76 5.39
C TYR A 355 20.32 19.86 5.15
N GLN A 356 19.98 20.81 4.28
CA GLN A 356 20.78 22.02 4.05
C GLN A 356 20.09 23.17 4.77
N ASP A 357 20.87 23.99 5.48
CA ASP A 357 20.41 25.13 6.28
C ASP A 357 19.54 26.06 5.44
N ASN A 358 18.21 25.94 5.52
CA ASN A 358 17.20 26.90 5.03
C ASN A 358 15.73 26.47 5.23
N ILE A 359 15.43 25.38 5.94
CA ILE A 359 14.03 25.02 6.21
C ILE A 359 13.55 25.77 7.45
N GLN A 360 12.47 26.54 7.28
CA GLN A 360 11.75 27.17 8.38
C GLN A 360 11.29 26.08 9.35
N ILE A 361 12.06 25.90 10.41
CA ILE A 361 11.71 25.00 11.48
C ILE A 361 10.44 25.55 12.13
N LYS A 362 9.37 24.76 12.14
CA LYS A 362 8.16 25.14 12.87
C LYS A 362 8.51 25.21 14.36
N GLU A 363 8.45 26.41 14.94
CA GLU A 363 8.47 26.58 16.39
C GLU A 363 7.24 25.87 16.98
N ILE A 364 7.47 24.81 17.74
CA ILE A 364 6.43 24.23 18.59
C ILE A 364 6.34 25.14 19.85
N PRO A 365 5.16 25.32 20.49
CA PRO A 365 5.01 26.20 21.66
C PRO A 365 5.84 25.82 22.90
N THR A 366 6.54 24.70 22.86
CA THR A 366 7.64 24.32 23.74
C THR A 366 8.91 24.53 22.93
N ASN A 367 9.93 25.27 23.38
CA ASN A 367 11.22 25.66 22.73
C ASN A 367 12.04 24.57 21.96
N ASP A 368 11.36 23.66 21.29
CA ASP A 368 11.75 22.46 20.60
C ASP A 368 11.38 22.65 19.13
N TYR A 369 12.27 22.17 18.28
CA TYR A 369 12.26 22.31 16.84
C TYR A 369 12.09 20.91 16.27
N GLU A 370 11.10 20.68 15.40
CA GLU A 370 10.72 19.34 14.92
C GLU A 370 10.59 19.29 13.40
N VAL A 371 11.18 18.25 12.81
CA VAL A 371 10.96 17.83 11.43
C VAL A 371 10.43 16.40 11.48
N ASP A 372 9.17 16.23 11.08
CA ASP A 372 8.50 14.93 11.00
C ASP A 372 8.99 14.14 9.79
N GLU A 373 9.21 12.84 9.97
CA GLU A 373 9.44 11.90 8.88
C GLU A 373 8.11 11.44 8.26
N SER A 374 8.08 11.24 6.95
CA SER A 374 6.88 10.68 6.28
C SER A 374 6.91 9.15 6.18
N THR A 375 8.06 8.55 6.48
CA THR A 375 8.36 7.13 6.27
C THR A 375 7.67 6.19 7.25
N ARG A 376 7.28 6.70 8.43
CA ARG A 376 6.60 5.91 9.46
C ARG A 376 5.50 6.73 10.11
N ARG A 377 4.30 6.13 10.20
CA ARG A 377 3.19 6.71 10.96
C ARG A 377 3.02 5.93 12.25
N LEU A 378 3.19 6.61 13.38
CA LEU A 378 2.98 6.06 14.71
C LEU A 378 1.98 6.94 15.49
N SER A 379 1.13 6.32 16.30
CA SER A 379 0.21 7.02 17.19
C SER A 379 0.60 6.75 18.63
N TRP A 380 0.94 7.79 19.37
CA TRP A 380 1.27 7.73 20.80
C TRP A 380 0.03 8.02 21.64
N ASP A 381 -0.33 7.12 22.57
CA ASP A 381 -1.33 7.41 23.60
C ASP A 381 -0.72 7.11 24.98
N PRO A 382 -0.41 8.14 25.78
CA PRO A 382 0.22 7.98 27.09
C PRO A 382 -0.72 7.37 28.15
N ASN A 383 -2.02 7.23 27.87
CA ASN A 383 -3.01 6.72 28.83
C ASN A 383 -3.47 5.27 28.52
N LEU A 384 -2.96 4.65 27.45
CA LEU A 384 -3.38 3.32 27.02
C LEU A 384 -2.56 2.20 27.70
N ASN A 385 -3.22 1.38 28.52
CA ASN A 385 -2.67 0.09 28.97
C ASN A 385 -2.86 -0.98 27.88
N ASN A 386 -1.90 -1.91 27.72
CA ASN A 386 -1.92 -2.99 26.72
C ASN A 386 -3.18 -3.88 26.71
N LYS A 387 -4.01 -3.84 27.77
CA LYS A 387 -5.26 -4.61 27.87
C LYS A 387 -6.52 -3.83 27.46
N ASP A 388 -6.41 -2.52 27.19
CA ASP A 388 -7.55 -1.64 26.93
C ASP A 388 -7.52 -0.99 25.52
N VAL A 389 -6.69 -1.50 24.60
CA VAL A 389 -6.62 -1.08 23.18
C VAL A 389 -8.01 -1.12 22.51
N PHE A 390 -8.92 -1.97 22.99
CA PHE A 390 -10.28 -2.14 22.48
C PHE A 390 -11.38 -1.37 23.24
N LYS A 391 -11.05 -0.54 24.24
CA LYS A 391 -12.03 0.21 25.07
C LYS A 391 -12.04 1.73 24.84
N THR A 392 -11.44 2.21 23.77
CA THR A 392 -11.32 3.65 23.49
C THR A 392 -12.40 4.18 22.55
N THR A 393 -12.57 5.50 22.53
CA THR A 393 -13.63 6.25 21.82
C THR A 393 -13.64 5.99 20.29
N GLU A 394 -14.78 6.24 19.62
CA GLU A 394 -14.99 6.05 18.16
C GLU A 394 -13.87 6.65 17.29
N THR A 395 -13.28 7.77 17.69
CA THR A 395 -12.18 8.44 16.98
C THR A 395 -10.85 7.68 17.08
N GLN A 396 -10.63 6.94 18.16
CA GLN A 396 -9.43 6.12 18.38
C GLN A 396 -9.56 4.73 17.74
N GLN A 397 -10.78 4.17 17.67
CA GLN A 397 -11.06 2.94 16.89
C GLN A 397 -10.78 3.13 15.39
N ARG A 398 -11.08 4.31 14.83
CA ARG A 398 -10.73 4.67 13.43
C ARG A 398 -9.22 4.66 13.16
N ASN A 399 -8.38 4.99 14.14
CA ASN A 399 -6.92 4.97 13.98
C ASN A 399 -6.31 3.57 14.13
N ILE A 400 -6.96 2.66 14.87
CA ILE A 400 -6.47 1.30 15.17
C ILE A 400 -6.62 0.35 13.97
N ILE A 401 -7.56 0.60 13.05
CA ILE A 401 -7.82 -0.27 11.88
C ILE A 401 -7.02 0.16 10.65
N ILE A 402 -6.59 1.42 10.60
CA ILE A 402 -5.74 1.97 9.51
C ILE A 402 -4.27 2.08 9.96
N GLY A 403 -3.96 1.87 11.25
CA GLY A 403 -2.59 1.78 11.78
C GLY A 403 -2.55 0.91 13.03
N PHE A 404 -1.67 -0.08 13.04
CA PHE A 404 -1.42 -0.89 14.24
C PHE A 404 -0.90 0.02 15.37
N VAL A 405 -1.70 0.21 16.42
CA VAL A 405 -1.21 0.75 17.69
C VAL A 405 -0.71 -0.42 18.53
N VAL A 406 0.62 -0.60 18.57
CA VAL A 406 1.27 -1.39 19.62
C VAL A 406 1.83 -0.40 20.63
N GLY A 407 1.30 -0.44 21.85
CA GLY A 407 1.62 0.50 22.92
C GLY A 407 3.11 0.54 23.24
N GLY A 408 3.65 1.75 23.37
CA GLY A 408 5.00 2.01 23.86
C GLY A 408 4.97 3.00 25.01
N LEU A 409 5.71 2.64 26.08
CA LEU A 409 6.05 3.36 27.32
C LEU A 409 5.02 3.41 28.46
N VAL A 410 5.21 2.48 29.39
CA VAL A 410 4.80 2.60 30.80
C VAL A 410 5.69 3.66 31.46
N LEU A 411 5.13 4.81 31.80
CA LEU A 411 5.65 5.66 32.87
C LEU A 411 4.81 5.42 34.12
N ALA A 412 5.45 4.80 35.12
CA ALA A 412 4.89 4.71 36.45
C ALA A 412 4.75 6.13 37.03
N SER A 413 3.51 6.55 37.33
CA SER A 413 3.23 7.60 38.30
C SER A 413 1.88 7.34 38.96
N ILE A 414 1.95 7.21 40.28
CA ILE A 414 0.85 7.10 41.25
C ILE A 414 0.02 8.40 41.17
N ILE A 415 -1.33 8.32 41.21
CA ILE A 415 -2.27 9.17 42.00
C ILE A 415 -3.76 8.99 41.54
N ILE A 416 -4.57 8.41 42.45
CA ILE A 416 -5.93 8.76 42.94
C ILE A 416 -7.01 9.35 41.98
N GLY A 417 -8.03 8.52 41.69
CA GLY A 417 -9.49 8.71 41.80
C GLY A 417 -10.21 10.00 41.33
N ALA A 418 -11.22 9.84 40.44
CA ALA A 418 -12.61 10.32 40.63
C ALA A 418 -13.50 9.96 39.43
N VAL A 419 -14.71 9.48 39.71
CA VAL A 419 -15.81 9.22 38.76
C VAL A 419 -16.70 10.46 38.69
N VAL A 420 -17.06 10.93 37.49
CA VAL A 420 -18.21 11.83 37.29
C VAL A 420 -18.96 11.38 36.03
N GLY A 421 -20.19 10.91 36.23
CA GLY A 421 -21.17 10.69 35.17
C GLY A 421 -22.04 11.92 34.95
N VAL A 422 -22.48 12.15 33.72
CA VAL A 422 -23.50 13.14 33.36
C VAL A 422 -24.54 12.47 32.46
N THR A 423 -25.80 12.50 32.88
CA THR A 423 -27.00 12.09 32.15
C THR A 423 -27.69 13.31 31.53
N LEU A 424 -28.32 13.16 30.36
CA LEU A 424 -29.19 14.16 29.73
C LEU A 424 -30.59 13.58 29.51
N SER A 425 -31.59 14.41 29.78
CA SER A 425 -33.04 14.12 29.89
C SER A 425 -33.80 14.52 28.62
N GLN A 426 -34.89 13.80 28.28
CA GLN A 426 -35.91 14.22 27.30
C GLN A 426 -37.31 14.30 27.95
N LYS A 427 -38.10 15.31 27.53
CA LYS A 427 -39.47 15.65 27.97
C LYS A 427 -40.51 15.21 26.92
N THR A 428 -41.71 14.80 27.37
CA THR A 428 -42.90 14.44 26.57
C THR A 428 -44.07 15.40 26.82
N THR A 429 -44.96 15.60 25.83
CA THR A 429 -46.26 16.34 25.95
C THR A 429 -47.42 15.63 25.23
N VAL A 430 -48.65 15.92 25.71
CA VAL A 430 -49.95 15.19 25.60
C VAL A 430 -50.78 15.50 24.33
N ALA A 431 -51.64 14.57 23.88
CA ALA A 431 -52.47 14.61 22.65
C ALA A 431 -53.89 15.21 22.82
N ALA A 432 -54.48 15.73 21.72
CA ALA A 432 -55.84 16.31 21.63
C ALA A 432 -56.75 15.56 20.63
N ASP A 433 -58.07 15.72 20.79
CA ASP A 433 -59.20 14.94 20.22
C ASP A 433 -59.53 15.25 18.73
N GLU A 434 -59.43 14.24 17.85
CA GLU A 434 -59.61 14.33 16.38
C GLU A 434 -60.84 13.54 15.89
N SER A 435 -61.99 14.19 15.66
CA SER A 435 -63.25 13.48 15.35
C SER A 435 -63.92 13.83 14.00
N LEU A 436 -63.59 14.97 13.36
CA LEU A 436 -64.29 15.44 12.15
C LEU A 436 -63.66 14.93 10.83
N THR A 437 -64.51 14.62 9.84
CA THR A 437 -64.19 14.00 8.54
C THR A 437 -64.35 14.97 7.35
N TYR A 438 -64.00 14.54 6.13
CA TYR A 438 -63.93 15.42 4.95
C TYR A 438 -65.25 16.15 4.67
N ASN A 439 -65.18 17.45 4.40
CA ASN A 439 -66.27 18.39 4.18
C ASN A 439 -67.16 18.72 5.40
N GLU A 440 -66.82 18.27 6.61
CA GLU A 440 -67.54 18.69 7.83
C GLU A 440 -67.07 20.07 8.31
N VAL A 441 -68.00 20.83 8.90
CA VAL A 441 -67.74 22.19 9.39
C VAL A 441 -66.82 22.12 10.60
N CYS A 442 -65.75 22.89 10.58
CA CYS A 442 -64.75 22.95 11.64
C CYS A 442 -64.38 24.41 11.93
N LYS A 443 -63.75 24.67 13.07
CA LYS A 443 -63.25 26.01 13.38
C LYS A 443 -61.91 26.23 12.69
N THR A 444 -61.80 27.28 11.88
CA THR A 444 -60.57 27.58 11.12
C THR A 444 -59.32 27.56 12.00
N GLY A 445 -58.32 26.76 11.62
CA GLY A 445 -57.06 26.59 12.34
C GLY A 445 -57.10 25.65 13.56
N SER A 446 -58.19 24.91 13.78
CA SER A 446 -58.28 23.90 14.86
C SER A 446 -57.81 22.51 14.43
N ASN A 447 -57.46 21.65 15.41
CA ASN A 447 -57.08 20.25 15.21
C ASN A 447 -58.29 19.29 15.25
N GLN A 448 -59.50 19.79 14.96
CA GLN A 448 -60.73 18.99 15.09
C GLN A 448 -60.90 17.99 13.94
N CYS A 449 -60.27 18.24 12.79
CA CYS A 449 -60.28 17.34 11.64
C CYS A 449 -59.30 16.18 11.83
N LYS A 450 -59.67 14.98 11.39
CA LYS A 450 -58.84 13.77 11.48
C LYS A 450 -57.54 13.92 10.71
N SER A 451 -56.45 14.21 11.43
CA SER A 451 -55.11 14.35 10.83
C SER A 451 -54.61 13.00 10.32
N SER A 452 -55.04 11.90 10.94
CA SER A 452 -54.82 10.53 10.46
C SER A 452 -55.33 10.27 9.04
N GLN A 453 -56.29 11.06 8.54
CA GLN A 453 -56.80 11.01 7.16
C GLN A 453 -56.21 12.11 6.27
N GLY A 454 -55.27 12.91 6.80
CA GLY A 454 -54.62 14.03 6.11
C GLY A 454 -55.46 15.32 6.05
N LEU A 455 -56.48 15.45 6.90
CA LEU A 455 -57.42 16.57 6.89
C LEU A 455 -57.03 17.69 7.86
N TYR A 456 -57.34 18.92 7.49
CA TYR A 456 -57.18 20.11 8.31
C TYR A 456 -58.27 21.15 7.97
N CYS A 457 -58.38 22.21 8.77
CA CYS A 457 -59.47 23.19 8.68
C CYS A 457 -58.99 24.56 8.15
N PRO A 458 -58.73 24.73 6.84
CA PRO A 458 -58.22 25.98 6.31
C PRO A 458 -59.28 27.09 6.24
N ASN A 459 -60.53 26.77 5.91
CA ASN A 459 -61.58 27.75 5.61
C ASN A 459 -62.94 27.35 6.21
N GLY A 460 -62.94 26.81 7.43
CA GLY A 460 -64.17 26.43 8.13
C GLY A 460 -64.76 25.06 7.75
N PHE A 461 -64.09 24.31 6.86
CA PHE A 461 -64.46 22.93 6.50
C PHE A 461 -63.21 22.04 6.44
N CYS A 462 -63.33 20.79 6.89
CA CYS A 462 -62.25 19.82 6.87
C CYS A 462 -61.92 19.43 5.42
N SER A 463 -60.74 19.77 4.95
CA SER A 463 -60.30 19.52 3.57
C SER A 463 -58.84 19.09 3.51
N CYS A 464 -58.42 18.53 2.38
CA CYS A 464 -57.02 18.17 2.12
C CYS A 464 -56.19 19.42 1.84
N THR A 465 -54.89 19.39 2.19
CA THR A 465 -54.00 20.52 1.90
C THR A 465 -53.92 20.79 0.41
N SER A 466 -53.53 22.00 0.01
CA SER A 466 -53.49 22.43 -1.41
C SER A 466 -52.64 21.53 -2.33
N LEU A 467 -51.90 20.59 -1.75
CA LEU A 467 -51.05 19.61 -2.41
C LEU A 467 -51.70 18.21 -2.57
N TYR A 468 -52.87 17.95 -1.95
CA TYR A 468 -53.49 16.62 -1.89
C TYR A 468 -54.96 16.66 -2.27
N SER A 469 -55.48 15.57 -2.83
CA SER A 469 -56.88 15.42 -3.22
C SER A 469 -57.56 14.32 -2.40
N TRP A 470 -58.84 14.51 -2.06
CA TRP A 470 -59.60 13.51 -1.30
C TRP A 470 -59.92 12.30 -2.17
N ASN A 471 -59.44 11.12 -1.77
CA ASN A 471 -59.83 9.87 -2.39
C ASN A 471 -61.02 9.25 -1.65
N THR A 472 -62.17 9.22 -2.31
CA THR A 472 -63.41 8.67 -1.75
C THR A 472 -63.38 7.16 -1.54
N ALA A 473 -62.52 6.41 -2.23
CA ALA A 473 -62.39 4.96 -2.07
C ALA A 473 -61.57 4.59 -0.83
N THR A 474 -60.53 5.35 -0.51
CA THR A 474 -59.67 5.09 0.66
C THR A 474 -60.00 5.98 1.87
N SER A 475 -60.86 6.99 1.68
CA SER A 475 -61.20 8.00 2.69
C SER A 475 -59.96 8.71 3.26
N THR A 476 -59.02 9.07 2.39
CA THR A 476 -57.76 9.75 2.76
C THR A 476 -57.33 10.76 1.69
N CYS A 477 -56.54 11.76 2.08
CA CYS A 477 -55.92 12.72 1.17
C CYS A 477 -54.69 12.10 0.47
N ILE A 478 -54.67 12.02 -0.86
CA ILE A 478 -53.57 11.43 -1.65
C ILE A 478 -53.11 12.33 -2.81
N LEU A 479 -51.86 12.13 -3.26
CA LEU A 479 -51.26 12.77 -4.44
C LEU A 479 -51.83 12.21 -5.75
N LEU A 480 -51.85 13.02 -6.82
CA LEU A 480 -52.46 12.68 -8.11
C LEU A 480 -51.64 11.61 -8.87
N THR A 481 -52.34 10.68 -9.52
CA THR A 481 -51.75 9.54 -10.27
C THR A 481 -51.63 9.81 -11.77
N TYR A 482 -51.01 8.90 -12.53
CA TYR A 482 -50.74 9.07 -13.97
C TYR A 482 -52.00 9.41 -14.76
N ASN A 483 -51.87 10.37 -15.66
CA ASN A 483 -52.91 10.89 -16.55
C ASN A 483 -54.07 11.64 -15.85
N ARG A 484 -53.85 12.19 -14.64
CA ARG A 484 -54.78 13.09 -13.95
C ARG A 484 -54.40 14.56 -14.16
N ALA A 485 -55.40 15.44 -14.24
CA ALA A 485 -55.21 16.87 -14.42
C ALA A 485 -54.51 17.48 -13.19
N CYS A 486 -53.49 18.28 -13.42
CA CYS A 486 -52.68 18.93 -12.39
C CYS A 486 -52.37 20.38 -12.79
N LEU A 487 -52.08 21.21 -11.79
CA LEU A 487 -51.67 22.61 -11.97
C LEU A 487 -50.16 22.79 -11.72
N ALA A 488 -49.55 21.91 -10.92
CA ALA A 488 -48.11 21.93 -10.61
C ALA A 488 -47.57 20.54 -10.25
N SER A 489 -46.26 20.31 -10.46
CA SER A 489 -45.64 18.97 -10.31
C SER A 489 -45.68 18.40 -8.90
N ASN A 490 -45.74 19.25 -7.87
CA ASN A 490 -45.90 18.83 -6.48
C ASN A 490 -47.28 18.25 -6.15
N GLN A 491 -48.25 18.34 -7.07
CA GLN A 491 -49.55 17.69 -6.95
C GLN A 491 -49.54 16.24 -7.48
N CYS A 492 -48.52 15.86 -8.27
CA CYS A 492 -48.35 14.52 -8.81
C CYS A 492 -47.54 13.64 -7.87
N ASN A 493 -47.84 12.34 -7.83
CA ASN A 493 -47.16 11.40 -6.95
C ASN A 493 -45.71 11.14 -7.43
N SER A 494 -44.76 11.89 -6.86
CA SER A 494 -43.34 11.82 -7.17
C SER A 494 -42.71 10.46 -6.84
N SER A 495 -43.29 9.71 -5.89
CA SER A 495 -42.84 8.35 -5.56
C SER A 495 -43.10 7.35 -6.70
N LEU A 496 -43.99 7.69 -7.64
CA LEU A 496 -44.20 6.95 -8.89
C LEU A 496 -43.42 7.55 -10.08
N GLY A 497 -42.60 8.58 -9.83
CA GLY A 497 -41.80 9.28 -10.84
C GLY A 497 -42.60 10.26 -11.71
N LEU A 498 -43.77 10.72 -11.25
CA LEU A 498 -44.65 11.59 -12.03
C LEU A 498 -44.36 13.08 -11.78
N ILE A 499 -44.39 13.86 -12.86
CA ILE A 499 -44.34 15.32 -12.85
C ILE A 499 -45.53 15.91 -13.61
N CYS A 500 -45.89 17.16 -13.33
CA CYS A 500 -47.00 17.82 -14.03
C CYS A 500 -46.48 18.45 -15.32
N THR A 501 -46.85 17.88 -16.46
CA THR A 501 -46.46 18.39 -17.78
C THR A 501 -47.73 18.59 -18.60
N ASN A 502 -47.89 19.75 -19.23
CA ASN A 502 -49.11 20.12 -19.98
C ASN A 502 -50.42 19.97 -19.17
N GLN A 503 -50.37 20.35 -17.88
CA GLN A 503 -51.50 20.24 -16.94
C GLN A 503 -51.98 18.81 -16.67
N ILE A 504 -51.14 17.80 -16.93
CA ILE A 504 -51.44 16.38 -16.66
C ILE A 504 -50.23 15.71 -15.99
N CYS A 505 -50.46 14.84 -15.00
CA CYS A 505 -49.41 14.07 -14.34
C CYS A 505 -48.86 13.00 -15.28
N GLN A 506 -47.62 13.14 -15.73
CA GLN A 506 -46.94 12.28 -16.68
C GLN A 506 -45.48 12.02 -16.26
N CYS A 507 -44.82 11.03 -16.87
CA CYS A 507 -43.40 10.79 -16.64
C CYS A 507 -42.55 11.93 -17.23
N ASP A 508 -41.38 12.17 -16.66
CA ASP A 508 -40.44 13.14 -17.22
C ASP A 508 -39.84 12.68 -18.57
N SER A 509 -39.08 13.55 -19.23
CA SER A 509 -38.50 13.29 -20.56
C SER A 509 -37.53 12.10 -20.63
N TYR A 510 -37.16 11.50 -19.51
CA TYR A 510 -36.21 10.39 -19.42
C TYR A 510 -36.89 9.07 -18.99
N HIS A 511 -38.20 9.06 -18.74
CA HIS A 511 -38.94 7.90 -18.25
C HIS A 511 -40.23 7.63 -19.05
N SER A 512 -40.63 6.36 -19.17
CA SER A 512 -41.88 5.89 -19.77
C SER A 512 -42.80 5.32 -18.71
N TRP A 513 -44.10 5.47 -18.87
CA TRP A 513 -45.06 4.88 -17.94
C TRP A 513 -45.16 3.36 -18.15
N SER A 514 -44.80 2.59 -17.13
CA SER A 514 -45.02 1.15 -17.12
C SER A 514 -46.40 0.84 -16.53
N SER A 515 -47.32 0.35 -17.36
CA SER A 515 -48.65 -0.08 -16.92
C SER A 515 -48.61 -1.36 -16.08
N SER A 516 -47.52 -2.14 -16.12
CA SER A 516 -47.37 -3.34 -15.29
C SER A 516 -46.95 -3.03 -13.86
N ASN A 517 -46.10 -2.01 -13.68
CA ASN A 517 -45.53 -1.64 -12.39
C ASN A 517 -46.18 -0.38 -11.79
N ASN A 518 -47.05 0.30 -12.55
CA ASN A 518 -47.68 1.58 -12.19
C ASN A 518 -46.66 2.65 -11.76
N THR A 519 -45.52 2.72 -12.45
CA THR A 519 -44.45 3.70 -12.18
C THR A 519 -43.78 4.15 -13.47
N CYS A 520 -43.16 5.33 -13.44
CA CYS A 520 -42.28 5.83 -14.49
C CYS A 520 -40.94 5.09 -14.45
N VAL A 521 -40.59 4.43 -15.56
CA VAL A 521 -39.35 3.65 -15.71
C VAL A 521 -38.47 4.24 -16.80
N ILE A 522 -37.16 4.32 -16.57
CA ILE A 522 -36.19 5.02 -17.43
C ILE A 522 -36.24 4.50 -18.88
N ILE A 523 -36.27 5.40 -19.85
CA ILE A 523 -36.09 5.12 -21.28
C ILE A 523 -34.63 5.40 -21.66
N VAL A 524 -33.69 4.44 -21.59
CA VAL A 524 -32.53 4.51 -22.51
C VAL A 524 -31.85 3.17 -22.79
N ASN A 525 -31.61 2.96 -24.08
CA ASN A 525 -30.69 2.03 -24.71
C ASN A 525 -29.22 2.20 -24.24
N ASN A 526 -28.47 1.10 -24.14
CA ASN A 526 -26.99 1.06 -24.16
C ASN A 526 -26.20 1.84 -23.07
N THR A 527 -26.73 2.05 -21.87
CA THR A 527 -26.00 2.78 -20.81
C THR A 527 -25.39 1.89 -19.72
N LEU A 528 -25.76 0.61 -19.63
CA LEU A 528 -25.25 -0.24 -18.57
C LEU A 528 -23.77 -0.60 -18.80
N THR A 529 -22.96 -0.28 -17.82
CA THR A 529 -21.51 -0.55 -17.77
C THR A 529 -21.23 -1.98 -17.29
N TYR A 530 -19.97 -2.40 -17.41
CA TYR A 530 -19.55 -3.74 -16.98
C TYR A 530 -19.94 -4.02 -15.52
N GLY A 531 -20.52 -5.20 -15.27
CA GLY A 531 -20.94 -5.65 -13.95
C GLY A 531 -22.39 -5.32 -13.56
N ASN A 532 -23.05 -4.38 -14.25
CA ASN A 532 -24.45 -4.03 -13.97
C ASN A 532 -25.39 -5.20 -14.31
N THR A 533 -26.42 -5.42 -13.50
CA THR A 533 -27.48 -6.40 -13.75
C THR A 533 -28.33 -5.98 -14.95
N CYS A 534 -28.69 -6.94 -15.79
CA CYS A 534 -29.44 -6.69 -17.02
C CYS A 534 -30.37 -7.87 -17.33
N ALA A 535 -31.44 -7.61 -18.08
CA ALA A 535 -32.37 -8.67 -18.49
C ALA A 535 -31.69 -9.56 -19.55
N VAL A 536 -31.52 -10.86 -19.27
CA VAL A 536 -30.82 -11.82 -20.14
C VAL A 536 -31.28 -11.71 -21.59
N GLY A 537 -30.35 -11.49 -22.52
CA GLY A 537 -30.64 -11.34 -23.95
C GLY A 537 -31.08 -9.95 -24.41
N SER A 538 -31.14 -8.95 -23.51
CA SER A 538 -31.46 -7.56 -23.86
C SER A 538 -30.25 -6.76 -24.35
N SER A 539 -30.51 -5.67 -25.09
CA SER A 539 -29.50 -4.69 -25.56
C SER A 539 -29.27 -3.55 -24.56
N GLN A 540 -29.39 -3.82 -23.26
CA GLN A 540 -29.25 -2.81 -22.21
C GLN A 540 -27.78 -2.45 -21.92
N CYS A 541 -26.85 -3.38 -22.16
CA CYS A 541 -25.42 -3.19 -21.95
C CYS A 541 -24.78 -2.37 -23.07
N ASN A 542 -23.82 -1.51 -22.72
CA ASN A 542 -23.14 -0.65 -23.68
C ASN A 542 -22.39 -1.48 -24.75
N SER A 543 -23.03 -1.64 -25.90
CA SER A 543 -22.50 -2.41 -27.03
C SER A 543 -21.32 -1.72 -27.72
N SER A 544 -21.14 -0.39 -27.55
CA SER A 544 -20.02 0.37 -28.09
C SER A 544 -18.66 -0.06 -27.49
N VAL A 545 -18.70 -0.68 -26.31
CA VAL A 545 -17.53 -1.28 -25.63
C VAL A 545 -17.58 -2.81 -25.61
N GLU A 546 -18.41 -3.41 -26.48
CA GLU A 546 -18.59 -4.85 -26.68
C GLU A 546 -19.12 -5.64 -25.47
N LEU A 547 -19.97 -5.02 -24.64
CA LEU A 547 -20.68 -5.71 -23.57
C LEU A 547 -21.94 -6.41 -24.09
N THR A 548 -22.23 -7.59 -23.52
CA THR A 548 -23.42 -8.38 -23.77
C THR A 548 -24.12 -8.74 -22.46
N CYS A 549 -25.43 -8.93 -22.51
CA CYS A 549 -26.21 -9.27 -21.33
C CYS A 549 -26.47 -10.78 -21.22
N THR A 550 -25.85 -11.44 -20.25
CA THR A 550 -26.12 -12.85 -19.89
C THR A 550 -26.87 -13.00 -18.57
N SER A 551 -26.87 -11.94 -17.75
CA SER A 551 -27.56 -11.72 -16.46
C SER A 551 -27.03 -10.44 -15.84
N ASN A 552 -25.73 -10.22 -16.04
CA ASN A 552 -25.02 -8.96 -15.87
C ASN A 552 -24.32 -8.59 -17.20
N CYS A 553 -23.94 -7.32 -17.35
CA CYS A 553 -23.18 -6.84 -18.50
C CYS A 553 -21.75 -7.36 -18.45
N THR A 554 -21.40 -8.23 -19.39
CA THR A 554 -20.10 -8.91 -19.48
C THR A 554 -19.52 -8.81 -20.89
N CYS A 555 -18.21 -9.01 -21.03
CA CYS A 555 -17.54 -8.91 -22.32
C CYS A 555 -17.87 -10.09 -23.25
N LYS A 556 -18.07 -9.80 -24.54
CA LYS A 556 -18.33 -10.81 -25.57
C LYS A 556 -17.05 -11.57 -25.96
N ASN A 557 -17.18 -12.79 -26.50
CA ASN A 557 -16.12 -13.51 -27.21
C ASN A 557 -14.80 -13.72 -26.43
N SER A 558 -14.90 -14.09 -25.15
CA SER A 558 -13.73 -14.38 -24.28
C SER A 558 -12.80 -13.19 -24.04
N LYS A 559 -13.27 -11.96 -24.33
CA LYS A 559 -12.62 -10.72 -23.92
C LYS A 559 -12.78 -10.49 -22.42
N ILE A 560 -11.85 -9.75 -21.82
CA ILE A 560 -11.89 -9.33 -20.42
C ILE A 560 -12.12 -7.83 -20.32
N TRP A 561 -12.73 -7.41 -19.22
CA TRP A 561 -12.86 -6.00 -18.90
C TRP A 561 -11.55 -5.49 -18.31
N ASN A 562 -10.97 -4.45 -18.92
CA ASN A 562 -9.78 -3.80 -18.38
C ASN A 562 -10.16 -2.67 -17.42
N ILE A 563 -10.58 -1.52 -17.96
CA ILE A 563 -10.99 -0.33 -17.18
C ILE A 563 -12.16 0.37 -17.88
N SER A 564 -12.11 0.51 -19.21
CA SER A 564 -13.10 1.25 -20.00
C SER A 564 -13.64 0.50 -21.22
N SER A 565 -13.09 -0.67 -21.55
CA SER A 565 -13.50 -1.46 -22.72
C SER A 565 -13.17 -2.94 -22.57
N CYS A 566 -13.87 -3.78 -23.34
CA CYS A 566 -13.58 -5.20 -23.48
C CYS A 566 -12.39 -5.42 -24.41
N ILE A 567 -11.30 -5.97 -23.87
CA ILE A 567 -10.07 -6.26 -24.62
C ILE A 567 -9.76 -7.74 -24.58
N CYS A 568 -8.91 -8.20 -25.50
CA CYS A 568 -8.39 -9.56 -25.40
C CYS A 568 -7.48 -9.70 -24.16
N PRO A 569 -7.51 -10.86 -23.47
CA PRO A 569 -6.62 -11.14 -22.36
C PRO A 569 -5.14 -10.93 -22.73
N ALA A 570 -4.31 -10.60 -21.74
CA ALA A 570 -2.87 -10.52 -21.91
C ALA A 570 -2.32 -11.82 -22.55
N GLY A 571 -1.44 -11.70 -23.54
CA GLY A 571 -0.91 -12.83 -24.30
C GLY A 571 -1.83 -13.36 -25.40
N THR A 572 -2.89 -12.63 -25.77
CA THR A 572 -3.78 -12.96 -26.90
C THR A 572 -3.96 -11.76 -27.83
N PHE A 573 -4.32 -12.01 -29.09
CA PHE A 573 -4.63 -11.00 -30.09
C PHE A 573 -5.99 -11.28 -30.74
N LEU A 574 -6.58 -10.25 -31.34
CA LEU A 574 -7.86 -10.38 -32.03
C LEU A 574 -7.65 -10.90 -33.45
N ASN A 575 -8.22 -12.06 -33.77
CA ASN A 575 -8.16 -12.60 -35.13
C ASN A 575 -9.21 -11.97 -36.05
N SER A 576 -9.17 -12.29 -37.34
CA SER A 576 -10.10 -11.78 -38.37
C SER A 576 -11.58 -12.13 -38.13
N SER A 577 -11.87 -13.03 -37.19
CA SER A 577 -13.21 -13.45 -36.80
C SER A 577 -13.67 -12.84 -35.47
N ASN A 578 -12.98 -11.80 -34.97
CA ASN A 578 -13.25 -11.13 -33.69
C ASN A 578 -13.22 -12.06 -32.46
N LEU A 579 -12.36 -13.08 -32.48
CA LEU A 579 -12.08 -13.96 -31.35
C LEU A 579 -10.66 -13.73 -30.84
N CYS A 580 -10.49 -13.78 -29.51
CA CYS A 580 -9.17 -13.70 -28.89
C CYS A 580 -8.42 -15.02 -29.08
N GLN A 581 -7.30 -14.97 -29.77
CA GLN A 581 -6.44 -16.11 -30.06
C GLN A 581 -5.09 -15.91 -29.37
N THR A 582 -4.47 -17.01 -28.91
CA THR A 582 -3.15 -16.96 -28.28
C THR A 582 -2.12 -16.28 -29.19
N ALA A 583 -1.43 -15.29 -28.65
CA ALA A 583 -0.39 -14.56 -29.34
C ALA A 583 0.80 -15.47 -29.63
N TYR A 584 1.44 -15.20 -30.76
CA TYR A 584 2.51 -16.00 -31.30
C TYR A 584 3.79 -15.84 -30.47
N LYS A 585 4.41 -16.97 -30.14
CA LYS A 585 5.70 -17.05 -29.45
C LYS A 585 6.86 -16.69 -30.38
N ASN A 586 8.06 -16.57 -29.82
CA ASN A 586 9.29 -16.26 -30.55
C ASN A 586 9.48 -17.16 -31.78
N ASN A 587 9.97 -16.58 -32.88
CA ASN A 587 10.21 -17.21 -34.19
C ASN A 587 8.98 -17.74 -34.94
N LYS A 588 7.75 -17.46 -34.48
CA LYS A 588 6.54 -17.75 -35.27
C LYS A 588 6.32 -16.68 -36.32
N SER A 589 5.86 -17.11 -37.51
CA SER A 589 5.53 -16.21 -38.60
C SER A 589 4.35 -15.31 -38.23
N CYS A 590 4.46 -14.03 -38.58
CA CYS A 590 3.49 -13.00 -38.28
C CYS A 590 3.42 -11.98 -39.43
N LEU A 591 2.34 -11.22 -39.50
CA LEU A 591 2.17 -10.12 -40.44
C LEU A 591 2.89 -8.87 -39.91
N ILE A 592 3.77 -8.27 -40.71
CA ILE A 592 4.54 -7.08 -40.33
C ILE A 592 3.59 -5.96 -39.88
N GLY A 593 3.87 -5.36 -38.71
CA GLY A 593 3.03 -4.31 -38.13
C GLY A 593 1.77 -4.80 -37.43
N SER A 594 1.51 -6.11 -37.36
CA SER A 594 0.39 -6.67 -36.60
C SER A 594 0.71 -6.86 -35.11
N ASN A 595 -0.34 -6.99 -34.31
CA ASN A 595 -0.28 -7.34 -32.87
C ASN A 595 -0.32 -8.86 -32.61
N GLN A 596 0.01 -9.67 -33.62
CA GLN A 596 -0.07 -11.13 -33.51
C GLN A 596 0.98 -11.73 -32.57
N CYS A 597 2.08 -11.02 -32.32
CA CYS A 597 3.15 -11.46 -31.43
C CYS A 597 2.84 -11.15 -29.98
N ASP A 598 3.32 -12.01 -29.09
CA ASP A 598 3.11 -11.85 -27.65
C ASP A 598 3.91 -10.68 -27.07
N SER A 599 3.29 -9.51 -27.04
CA SER A 599 3.88 -8.28 -26.53
C SER A 599 4.15 -8.32 -25.02
N THR A 600 3.47 -9.19 -24.27
CA THR A 600 3.71 -9.37 -22.82
C THR A 600 5.10 -9.96 -22.56
N ARG A 601 5.60 -10.73 -23.52
CA ARG A 601 6.96 -11.27 -23.55
C ARG A 601 7.95 -10.33 -24.26
N GLY A 602 7.52 -9.12 -24.63
CA GLY A 602 8.34 -8.13 -25.33
C GLY A 602 8.64 -8.45 -26.80
N LEU A 603 7.86 -9.35 -27.41
CA LEU A 603 7.98 -9.69 -28.83
C LEU A 603 7.21 -8.71 -29.70
N SER A 604 7.75 -8.46 -30.90
CA SER A 604 7.11 -7.66 -31.94
C SER A 604 7.32 -8.31 -33.31
N CYS A 605 6.41 -8.03 -34.25
CA CYS A 605 6.58 -8.47 -35.63
C CYS A 605 7.32 -7.39 -36.42
N SER A 606 8.64 -7.52 -36.56
CA SER A 606 9.48 -6.54 -37.28
C SER A 606 10.31 -7.20 -38.37
N ASN A 607 10.48 -6.49 -39.50
CA ASN A 607 11.32 -6.70 -40.70
C ASN A 607 11.38 -8.09 -41.39
N ASN A 608 11.28 -9.20 -40.66
CA ASN A 608 11.44 -10.57 -41.15
C ASN A 608 10.14 -11.40 -41.09
N SER A 609 8.97 -10.76 -40.88
CA SER A 609 7.67 -11.44 -40.73
C SER A 609 7.68 -12.55 -39.66
N GLN A 610 8.48 -12.38 -38.60
CA GLN A 610 8.58 -13.30 -37.47
C GLN A 610 8.52 -12.54 -36.14
N CYS A 611 7.93 -13.18 -35.12
CA CYS A 611 7.88 -12.62 -33.78
C CYS A 611 9.26 -12.67 -33.14
N GLN A 612 9.87 -11.51 -32.95
CA GLN A 612 11.22 -11.38 -32.42
C GLN A 612 11.31 -10.22 -31.43
N CYS A 613 12.35 -10.24 -30.59
CA CYS A 613 12.67 -9.12 -29.72
C CYS A 613 13.09 -7.91 -30.56
N ASP A 614 12.87 -6.71 -30.03
CA ASP A 614 13.51 -5.49 -30.56
C ASP A 614 15.04 -5.67 -30.59
N SER A 615 15.70 -5.02 -31.56
CA SER A 615 17.16 -4.89 -31.70
C SER A 615 17.92 -4.60 -30.40
N THR A 616 17.31 -3.87 -29.45
CA THR A 616 17.91 -3.54 -28.14
C THR A 616 17.83 -4.68 -27.12
N LYS A 617 17.05 -5.71 -27.42
CA LYS A 617 16.72 -6.83 -26.52
C LYS A 617 17.16 -8.16 -27.10
N TYR A 618 17.19 -9.18 -26.24
CA TYR A 618 17.48 -10.56 -26.63
C TYR A 618 16.45 -11.52 -26.05
N TRP A 619 16.23 -12.63 -26.74
CA TRP A 619 15.29 -13.65 -26.30
C TRP A 619 15.95 -14.57 -25.28
N ASN A 620 15.46 -14.56 -24.05
CA ASN A 620 15.94 -15.47 -23.02
C ASN A 620 15.17 -16.80 -23.08
N LEU A 621 15.89 -17.89 -23.34
CA LEU A 621 15.30 -19.23 -23.46
C LEU A 621 14.76 -19.80 -22.14
N ASN A 622 15.35 -19.41 -21.00
CA ASN A 622 14.94 -19.94 -19.69
C ASN A 622 13.63 -19.31 -19.21
N PHE A 623 13.46 -18.01 -19.47
CA PHE A 623 12.29 -17.25 -19.02
C PHE A 623 11.22 -17.08 -20.10
N GLU A 624 11.52 -17.44 -21.35
CA GLU A 624 10.67 -17.20 -22.52
C GLU A 624 10.21 -15.73 -22.64
N ILE A 625 11.11 -14.76 -22.42
CA ILE A 625 10.84 -13.30 -22.55
C ILE A 625 12.01 -12.55 -23.19
N CYS A 626 11.73 -11.40 -23.77
CA CYS A 626 12.72 -10.45 -24.27
C CYS A 626 13.31 -9.61 -23.13
N LEU A 627 14.60 -9.77 -22.86
CA LEU A 627 15.36 -9.01 -21.86
C LEU A 627 16.24 -7.95 -22.53
N GLN A 628 16.60 -6.90 -21.79
CA GLN A 628 17.54 -5.89 -22.31
C GLN A 628 18.92 -6.49 -22.51
N ARG A 629 19.55 -6.14 -23.63
CA ARG A 629 20.96 -6.47 -23.85
C ARG A 629 21.83 -5.68 -22.88
N VAL A 630 22.92 -6.29 -22.42
CA VAL A 630 23.81 -5.70 -21.41
C VAL A 630 25.10 -5.15 -22.04
N ASN A 631 25.73 -4.19 -21.39
CA ASN A 631 26.86 -3.42 -21.92
C ASN A 631 28.21 -4.06 -21.55
N TYR A 632 29.31 -3.43 -22.00
CA TYR A 632 30.66 -3.86 -21.66
C TYR A 632 30.84 -3.98 -20.14
N SER A 633 31.48 -5.07 -19.70
CA SER A 633 31.70 -5.48 -18.31
C SER A 633 30.47 -5.92 -17.50
N ASP A 634 29.27 -5.89 -18.08
CA ASP A 634 28.07 -6.45 -17.44
C ASP A 634 28.04 -7.97 -17.55
N PHE A 635 27.47 -8.65 -16.54
CA PHE A 635 27.36 -10.12 -16.53
C PHE A 635 26.48 -10.66 -17.65
N CYS A 636 26.94 -11.74 -18.28
CA CYS A 636 26.26 -12.42 -19.37
C CYS A 636 26.44 -13.94 -19.25
N SER A 637 25.50 -14.68 -19.83
CA SER A 637 25.57 -16.15 -19.94
C SER A 637 25.79 -16.62 -21.38
N SER A 638 25.47 -15.77 -22.37
CA SER A 638 25.65 -16.06 -23.79
C SER A 638 25.93 -14.78 -24.57
N ASP A 639 26.51 -14.89 -25.77
CA ASP A 639 26.74 -13.74 -26.66
C ASP A 639 25.45 -12.98 -26.98
N SER A 640 24.31 -13.68 -26.98
CA SER A 640 23.01 -13.05 -27.26
C SER A 640 22.58 -12.09 -26.17
N ASP A 641 23.11 -12.21 -24.94
CA ASP A 641 22.79 -11.34 -23.81
C ASP A 641 23.45 -9.95 -23.97
N CYS A 642 24.53 -9.87 -24.74
CA CYS A 642 25.30 -8.65 -24.95
C CYS A 642 24.71 -7.76 -26.05
N ILE A 643 25.07 -6.48 -26.04
CA ILE A 643 24.87 -5.64 -27.22
C ILE A 643 25.62 -6.23 -28.43
N PRO A 644 25.14 -6.06 -29.68
CA PRO A 644 25.63 -6.82 -30.85
C PRO A 644 27.13 -6.73 -31.15
N THR A 645 27.85 -5.75 -30.58
CA THR A 645 29.29 -5.54 -30.75
C THR A 645 30.16 -6.25 -29.72
N LEU A 646 29.57 -6.98 -28.76
CA LEU A 646 30.28 -7.64 -27.67
C LEU A 646 29.97 -9.14 -27.65
N ILE A 647 30.90 -9.92 -27.10
CA ILE A 647 30.73 -11.35 -26.87
C ILE A 647 30.72 -11.65 -25.37
N CYS A 648 30.21 -12.81 -24.99
CA CYS A 648 30.20 -13.31 -23.63
C CYS A 648 31.22 -14.44 -23.46
N PRO A 649 32.44 -14.17 -22.95
CA PRO A 649 33.45 -15.21 -22.77
C PRO A 649 33.03 -16.17 -21.66
N THR A 650 33.08 -17.47 -21.94
CA THR A 650 32.74 -18.55 -20.99
C THR A 650 33.56 -18.54 -19.70
N VAL A 651 34.73 -17.90 -19.71
CA VAL A 651 35.66 -17.86 -18.56
C VAL A 651 35.42 -16.64 -17.65
N ALA A 652 34.89 -15.55 -18.20
CA ALA A 652 34.72 -14.28 -17.46
C ALA A 652 33.25 -13.99 -17.11
N GLY A 653 32.31 -14.54 -17.88
CA GLY A 653 30.87 -14.36 -17.64
C GLY A 653 30.40 -12.91 -17.71
N VAL A 654 31.15 -12.04 -18.40
CA VAL A 654 30.83 -10.62 -18.60
C VAL A 654 31.01 -10.23 -20.06
N CYS A 655 30.17 -9.35 -20.59
CA CYS A 655 30.25 -8.91 -21.98
C CYS A 655 31.56 -8.18 -22.23
N ASN A 656 32.36 -8.70 -23.16
CA ASN A 656 33.69 -8.21 -23.47
C ASN A 656 33.92 -8.19 -24.98
N CYS A 657 34.92 -7.44 -25.43
CA CYS A 657 35.33 -7.46 -26.82
C CYS A 657 35.97 -8.81 -27.17
N SER A 658 35.68 -9.32 -28.37
CA SER A 658 36.23 -10.59 -28.84
C SER A 658 37.74 -10.49 -29.05
N ARG A 659 38.49 -11.45 -28.48
CA ARG A 659 39.95 -11.55 -28.65
C ARG A 659 40.37 -12.04 -30.04
N TYR A 660 39.42 -12.51 -30.86
CA TYR A 660 39.68 -13.20 -32.12
C TYR A 660 39.30 -12.40 -33.37
N LEU A 661 38.89 -11.14 -33.23
CA LEU A 661 38.66 -10.25 -34.37
C LEU A 661 39.85 -9.32 -34.56
N PRO A 662 40.30 -9.09 -35.81
CA PRO A 662 41.34 -8.10 -36.09
C PRO A 662 40.87 -6.72 -35.64
N ASP A 663 41.83 -5.90 -35.22
CA ASP A 663 41.65 -4.58 -34.61
C ASP A 663 40.51 -3.77 -35.28
N TYR A 664 39.79 -3.00 -34.45
CA TYR A 664 38.54 -2.25 -34.71
C TYR A 664 37.25 -3.09 -34.70
N VAL A 665 36.55 -3.14 -33.55
CA VAL A 665 35.20 -2.57 -33.31
C VAL A 665 34.86 -2.76 -31.81
N CYS A 666 35.63 -2.17 -30.89
CA CYS A 666 35.01 -1.74 -29.62
C CYS A 666 34.57 -0.29 -29.88
N ASN A 667 33.30 0.01 -29.64
CA ASN A 667 32.52 1.17 -30.11
C ASN A 667 33.07 2.55 -29.66
N CYS A 668 34.29 2.92 -30.03
CA CYS A 668 34.77 4.30 -29.95
C CYS A 668 34.18 5.09 -31.14
N PRO A 669 33.79 6.36 -30.96
CA PRO A 669 33.37 7.22 -32.08
C PRO A 669 34.43 7.22 -33.19
N ASN A 670 34.04 7.41 -34.47
CA ASN A 670 34.96 7.42 -35.62
C ASN A 670 36.15 8.40 -35.50
N THR A 671 36.07 9.36 -34.58
CA THR A 671 37.13 10.32 -34.23
C THR A 671 38.13 9.80 -33.20
N LYS A 672 37.96 8.58 -32.70
CA LYS A 672 38.76 7.96 -31.63
C LYS A 672 39.18 6.52 -31.99
N TYR A 673 40.21 6.01 -31.33
CA TYR A 673 40.63 4.60 -31.36
C TYR A 673 40.79 4.09 -29.93
N TYR A 674 40.63 2.78 -29.71
CA TYR A 674 40.81 2.19 -28.39
C TYR A 674 42.30 1.91 -28.15
N ASP A 675 42.86 2.49 -27.10
CA ASP A 675 44.22 2.23 -26.66
C ASP A 675 44.19 1.10 -25.62
N SER A 676 44.75 -0.05 -25.98
CA SER A 676 44.79 -1.24 -25.12
C SER A 676 45.70 -1.10 -23.91
N THR A 677 46.67 -0.19 -23.95
CA THR A 677 47.65 0.01 -22.87
C THR A 677 47.04 0.82 -21.73
N ILE A 678 46.19 1.79 -22.04
CA ILE A 678 45.51 2.62 -21.04
C ILE A 678 44.02 2.30 -20.89
N GLN A 679 43.50 1.33 -21.65
CA GLN A 679 42.12 0.85 -21.64
C GLN A 679 41.06 1.93 -21.88
N GLN A 680 41.32 2.90 -22.76
CA GLN A 680 40.43 4.03 -23.03
C GLN A 680 40.34 4.38 -24.52
N CYS A 681 39.24 5.04 -24.94
CA CYS A 681 39.12 5.62 -26.27
C CYS A 681 39.89 6.94 -26.37
N VAL A 682 40.97 6.96 -27.14
CA VAL A 682 41.86 8.11 -27.39
C VAL A 682 41.52 8.76 -28.72
N SER A 683 41.63 10.09 -28.81
CA SER A 683 41.39 10.81 -30.07
C SER A 683 42.38 10.43 -31.15
N ARG A 684 41.88 10.22 -32.37
CA ARG A 684 42.70 10.05 -33.57
C ARG A 684 43.37 11.38 -33.94
N ALA A 685 44.60 11.31 -34.41
CA ALA A 685 45.36 12.46 -34.86
C ALA A 685 44.85 12.99 -36.21
N THR A 686 44.79 14.33 -36.33
CA THR A 686 44.48 15.07 -37.55
C THR A 686 45.70 15.15 -38.47
N TYR A 687 45.56 15.76 -39.65
CA TYR A 687 46.69 15.98 -40.56
C TYR A 687 47.88 16.66 -39.85
N ASN A 688 49.10 16.16 -40.07
CA ASN A 688 50.34 16.50 -39.35
C ASN A 688 50.37 16.20 -37.84
N GLY A 689 49.36 15.51 -37.30
CA GLY A 689 49.39 15.01 -35.93
C GLY A 689 50.30 13.78 -35.79
N ALA A 690 50.87 13.60 -34.60
CA ALA A 690 51.72 12.46 -34.29
C ALA A 690 50.91 11.14 -34.31
N CYS A 691 51.49 10.11 -34.91
CA CYS A 691 50.90 8.79 -35.02
C CYS A 691 51.95 7.71 -34.75
N ILE A 692 51.47 6.51 -34.40
CA ILE A 692 52.35 5.37 -34.18
C ILE A 692 52.75 4.80 -35.54
N VAL A 693 54.06 4.73 -35.81
CA VAL A 693 54.59 4.19 -37.07
C VAL A 693 54.03 2.78 -37.29
N SER A 694 53.51 2.51 -38.49
CA SER A 694 52.81 1.26 -38.87
C SER A 694 51.40 1.06 -38.30
N ALA A 695 50.85 2.06 -37.60
CA ALA A 695 49.54 2.01 -36.95
C ALA A 695 48.61 3.12 -37.46
N ASN A 696 48.15 2.96 -38.72
CA ASN A 696 47.30 3.93 -39.43
C ASN A 696 46.02 4.33 -38.68
N TYR A 697 45.54 3.46 -37.80
CA TYR A 697 44.36 3.68 -36.99
C TYR A 697 44.48 4.77 -35.93
N THR A 698 45.71 5.19 -35.62
CA THR A 698 45.96 6.34 -34.76
C THR A 698 45.65 7.66 -35.47
N CYS A 699 45.45 7.66 -36.79
CA CYS A 699 45.02 8.79 -37.60
C CYS A 699 43.51 8.77 -37.88
N LEU A 700 42.93 9.93 -38.24
CA LEU A 700 41.57 10.01 -38.77
C LEU A 700 41.41 9.08 -40.00
N LEU A 701 40.21 8.56 -40.23
CA LEU A 701 39.93 7.48 -41.19
C LEU A 701 40.35 7.75 -42.64
N THR A 702 40.58 9.01 -43.02
CA THR A 702 41.02 9.44 -44.35
C THR A 702 42.53 9.65 -44.47
N LEU A 703 43.29 9.46 -43.39
CA LEU A 703 44.73 9.67 -43.29
C LEU A 703 45.45 8.36 -42.94
N TYR A 704 46.74 8.28 -43.25
CA TYR A 704 47.62 7.16 -42.88
C TYR A 704 48.86 7.69 -42.16
N CYS A 705 49.46 6.84 -41.34
CA CYS A 705 50.65 7.22 -40.59
C CYS A 705 51.88 7.05 -41.47
N ASN A 706 52.50 8.16 -41.86
CA ASN A 706 53.74 8.18 -42.63
C ASN A 706 54.85 8.81 -41.80
N ALA A 707 55.91 8.04 -41.53
CA ALA A 707 57.06 8.47 -40.74
C ALA A 707 56.69 9.12 -39.37
N GLY A 708 55.61 8.63 -38.74
CA GLY A 708 55.15 9.11 -37.43
C GLY A 708 54.23 10.33 -37.48
N LEU A 709 53.81 10.78 -38.68
CA LEU A 709 52.82 11.85 -38.87
C LEU A 709 51.65 11.40 -39.75
N CYS A 710 50.44 11.86 -39.43
CA CYS A 710 49.26 11.59 -40.24
C CYS A 710 49.28 12.40 -41.53
N ALA A 711 49.28 11.72 -42.68
CA ALA A 711 49.39 12.31 -44.02
C ALA A 711 48.28 11.83 -44.98
N CYS A 712 48.14 12.49 -46.14
CA CYS A 712 47.18 12.18 -47.21
C CYS A 712 47.69 11.13 -48.21
N PRO A 713 46.87 10.10 -48.56
CA PRO A 713 47.31 8.92 -49.32
C PRO A 713 48.17 9.30 -50.53
N MET A 714 49.13 8.45 -50.89
CA MET A 714 50.00 8.73 -52.04
C MET A 714 49.15 9.07 -53.28
N GLY A 715 49.38 10.27 -53.85
CA GLY A 715 48.63 10.79 -54.99
C GLY A 715 47.52 11.81 -54.63
N THR A 716 47.29 12.10 -53.35
CA THR A 716 46.32 13.12 -52.87
C THR A 716 47.02 14.21 -52.05
N SER A 717 46.40 15.38 -51.95
CA SER A 717 46.90 16.52 -51.19
C SER A 717 45.89 16.98 -50.13
N TRP A 718 46.39 17.54 -49.02
CA TRP A 718 45.50 18.01 -47.94
C TRP A 718 44.86 19.34 -48.31
N ASN A 719 43.53 19.37 -48.38
CA ASN A 719 42.77 20.58 -48.52
C ASN A 719 42.37 21.11 -47.13
N ALA A 720 43.00 22.22 -46.72
CA ALA A 720 42.78 22.81 -45.42
C ALA A 720 41.38 23.42 -45.23
N ALA A 721 40.67 23.75 -46.31
CA ALA A 721 39.36 24.40 -46.23
C ALA A 721 38.24 23.43 -45.84
N ASN A 722 38.34 22.17 -46.25
CA ASN A 722 37.34 21.13 -45.97
C ASN A 722 37.87 20.00 -45.07
N SER A 723 39.15 20.04 -44.68
CA SER A 723 39.80 19.04 -43.85
C SER A 723 39.74 17.63 -44.44
N THR A 724 39.96 17.51 -45.75
CA THR A 724 39.99 16.23 -46.47
C THR A 724 41.20 16.10 -47.39
N CYS A 725 41.52 14.86 -47.76
CA CYS A 725 42.52 14.57 -48.77
C CYS A 725 41.83 14.46 -50.13
N GLU A 726 42.26 15.28 -51.08
CA GLU A 726 41.72 15.37 -52.45
C GLU A 726 42.77 15.04 -53.50
#